data_AF-A0A2Z6QGL7-F1
#
_entry.id   AF-A0A2Z6QGL7-F1
#
_cell.length_a   1.000
_cell.length_b   1.000
_cell.length_c   1.000
_cell.angle_alpha   90.00
_cell.angle_beta   90.00
_cell.angle_gamma   90.00
#
_symmetry.space_group_name_H-M   'P 1'
#
loop_
_entity.id
_entity.type
_entity.pdbx_description
1 polymer ?
#
loop_
_entity_poly.entity_id
_entity_poly.type
_entity_poly.pdbx_seq_one_letter_code
_entity_poly.pdbx_strand_id
1 'polypeptide(L)'
;MIKPQILAYNSKKILKILTIINNIVKVDGESTSLIKYPVLIGSRAAKWHVSSFREPNDWDLVATPSQSTLFINKVRMSGASCFENIKLIHYPGGGLKLVGGCINLFTSEKSNFDIELVSDKVDLRNVKSNVTLNKEESDKDNYEFERFNDARPKISSALMILDLCRNIKDKVMFPLLSNFPCIVAPLKILEALKTSHVHWPTNFHKNIADLHFLRILSGYNNVSMNQPLCSPQRDESIELMIKTRIKETEIIRGKPGAHINLNMTNEEFLDHEDNLFVRKRVPHDDLHELVKYGDYPIYKSLKDDQSKAWTKKSLFENLDYQTKLNCVKEEAMVIALERYLIPRISENQETSYNMALARICTTLTRGWFRQFAIDNYPRLSNLDKDLLPIAHDIIDKFPIKRKKSDVLVPDPETRAIFEFIRPYTETISSFDRFHNIKRHFSANRTGIKITSPVNNDISVTAIVTTTCFPRYNCGTNAVWSASVVILPSKDLEILNDKKGNNSDEKLDPSNLHPRYYNRFSELTSKHIFVLGVKADAGNDSWGPDDPVGEFWNPMRIEAKSADYVANMLQIPDLTGDLLFKYVLSCLQPTIQDNGETPLKHWVNELKSKGEIPIEPKQHLWYYAWNYILNDGKFIS
;
A
#
# COMPACT_ATOMS: atom_id res chain seq x y z
N MET A 1 13.72 1.88 -3.74
CA MET A 1 13.66 2.02 -2.27
C MET A 1 14.89 1.31 -1.68
N ILE A 2 15.49 1.78 -0.59
CA ILE A 2 16.64 1.10 0.05
C ILE A 2 16.19 0.54 1.40
N LYS A 3 16.46 -0.76 1.65
CA LYS A 3 16.06 -1.41 2.91
C LYS A 3 16.75 -0.90 4.16
N PRO A 4 16.01 -0.49 5.22
CA PRO A 4 16.52 -0.53 6.57
C PRO A 4 17.14 -1.87 6.91
N GLN A 5 18.32 -1.80 7.51
CA GLN A 5 19.09 -2.94 7.98
C GLN A 5 19.06 -2.93 9.51
N ILE A 6 18.60 -4.03 10.11
CA ILE A 6 18.68 -4.22 11.56
C ILE A 6 20.10 -4.67 11.88
N LEU A 7 20.92 -3.78 12.45
CA LEU A 7 22.32 -4.09 12.76
C LEU A 7 22.45 -4.96 14.03
N ALA A 8 21.52 -4.78 14.97
CA ALA A 8 21.42 -5.58 16.19
C ALA A 8 20.01 -5.50 16.79
N TYR A 9 19.54 -6.57 17.41
CA TYR A 9 18.22 -6.66 18.05
C TYR A 9 18.25 -7.51 19.32
N ASN A 10 17.32 -7.21 20.25
CA ASN A 10 17.05 -7.94 21.49
C ASN A 10 18.01 -7.65 22.66
N SER A 11 17.53 -7.87 23.89
CA SER A 11 18.22 -7.64 25.16
C SER A 11 19.53 -8.43 25.27
N LYS A 12 19.58 -9.65 24.72
CA LYS A 12 20.81 -10.48 24.67
C LYS A 12 21.91 -9.89 23.77
N LYS A 13 21.58 -8.99 22.84
CA LYS A 13 22.54 -8.32 21.94
C LYS A 13 22.73 -6.82 22.26
N ILE A 14 22.35 -6.35 23.46
CA ILE A 14 22.64 -4.96 23.91
C ILE A 14 24.15 -4.67 23.88
N LEU A 15 24.98 -5.66 24.20
CA LEU A 15 26.44 -5.52 24.09
C LEU A 15 26.86 -5.26 22.64
N LYS A 16 26.25 -5.92 21.63
CA LYS A 16 26.50 -5.65 20.21
C LYS A 16 26.08 -4.23 19.83
N ILE A 17 24.91 -3.77 20.27
CA ILE A 17 24.45 -2.38 20.08
C ILE A 17 25.48 -1.39 20.66
N LEU A 18 25.90 -1.60 21.91
CA LEU A 18 26.91 -0.77 22.57
C LEU A 18 28.25 -0.80 21.84
N THR A 19 28.71 -1.97 21.38
CA THR A 19 29.95 -2.09 20.61
C THR A 19 29.89 -1.25 19.32
N ILE A 20 28.80 -1.32 18.57
CA ILE A 20 28.60 -0.54 17.35
C ILE A 20 28.61 0.96 17.66
N ILE A 21 27.82 1.41 18.64
CA ILE A 21 27.73 2.84 18.99
C ILE A 21 29.07 3.35 19.56
N ASN A 22 29.76 2.56 20.38
CA ASN A 22 31.07 2.93 20.93
C ASN A 22 32.15 3.01 19.85
N ASN A 23 32.09 2.19 18.80
CA ASN A 23 32.99 2.32 17.65
C ASN A 23 32.77 3.65 16.93
N ILE A 24 31.51 4.09 16.79
CA ILE A 24 31.20 5.43 16.27
C ILE A 24 31.81 6.50 17.19
N VAL A 25 31.60 6.41 18.50
CA VAL A 25 32.16 7.37 19.49
C VAL A 25 33.69 7.47 19.38
N LYS A 26 34.40 6.35 19.19
CA LYS A 26 35.87 6.36 18.99
C LYS A 26 36.28 7.16 17.74
N VAL A 27 35.54 7.04 16.65
CA VAL A 27 35.79 7.77 15.40
C VAL A 27 35.41 9.26 15.52
N ASP A 28 34.33 9.53 16.25
CA ASP A 28 33.81 10.86 16.58
C ASP A 28 34.77 11.64 17.50
N GLY A 29 35.57 10.94 18.32
CA GLY A 29 36.44 11.53 19.35
C GLY A 29 35.64 12.02 20.57
N GLU A 30 36.32 12.56 21.59
CA GLU A 30 35.65 13.12 22.78
C GLU A 30 34.73 14.30 22.39
N SER A 31 33.45 13.98 22.19
CA SER A 31 32.38 14.89 21.79
C SER A 31 32.06 15.87 22.92
N THR A 32 32.61 17.08 22.86
CA THR A 32 32.28 18.18 23.77
C THR A 32 31.49 19.31 23.09
N SER A 33 31.25 19.29 21.77
CA SER A 33 30.96 20.52 21.01
C SER A 33 29.54 20.75 20.46
N LEU A 34 28.62 19.76 20.46
CA LEU A 34 27.32 19.94 19.78
C LEU A 34 26.22 20.48 20.68
N ILE A 35 25.81 19.69 21.68
CA ILE A 35 24.76 20.05 22.65
C ILE A 35 24.91 19.18 23.90
N LYS A 36 24.59 19.72 25.08
CA LYS A 36 24.82 19.03 26.37
C LYS A 36 23.89 17.83 26.60
N TYR A 37 22.68 17.85 26.05
CA TYR A 37 21.63 16.87 26.32
C TYR A 37 20.91 16.46 25.04
N PRO A 38 20.31 15.26 24.97
CA PRO A 38 19.41 14.87 23.88
C PRO A 38 18.26 15.87 23.72
N VAL A 39 17.72 15.97 22.51
CA VAL A 39 16.57 16.83 22.20
C VAL A 39 15.33 15.97 22.07
N LEU A 40 14.34 16.22 22.92
CA LEU A 40 12.98 15.68 22.84
C LEU A 40 12.19 16.38 21.75
N ILE A 41 11.68 15.59 20.83
CA ILE A 41 10.82 16.01 19.72
C ILE A 41 9.48 15.25 19.78
N GLY A 42 8.67 15.40 18.73
CA GLY A 42 7.43 14.62 18.57
C GLY A 42 6.31 15.04 19.51
N SER A 43 5.33 14.15 19.68
CA SER A 43 4.10 14.45 20.43
C SER A 43 4.36 14.65 21.93
N ARG A 44 5.40 14.02 22.50
CA ARG A 44 5.78 14.22 23.91
C ARG A 44 6.33 15.61 24.16
N ALA A 45 7.15 16.15 23.26
CA ALA A 45 7.58 17.54 23.34
C ALA A 45 6.39 18.51 23.24
N ALA A 46 5.43 18.24 22.35
CA ALA A 46 4.23 19.06 22.21
C ALA A 46 3.36 19.05 23.49
N LYS A 47 3.21 17.87 24.12
CA LYS A 47 2.51 17.71 25.41
C LYS A 47 3.16 18.50 26.55
N TRP A 48 4.49 18.62 26.55
CA TRP A 48 5.19 19.44 27.53
C TRP A 48 4.83 20.92 27.41
N HIS A 49 4.74 21.44 26.18
CA HIS A 49 4.32 22.83 25.95
C HIS A 49 2.83 23.04 26.23
N VAL A 50 1.98 22.04 25.97
CA VAL A 50 0.52 22.17 26.06
C VAL A 50 -0.11 20.96 26.74
N SER A 51 -0.63 21.18 27.94
CA SER A 51 -1.24 20.13 28.76
C SER A 51 -2.48 19.48 28.12
N SER A 52 -3.21 20.20 27.27
CA SER A 52 -4.36 19.67 26.51
C SER A 52 -3.98 18.84 25.28
N PHE A 53 -2.69 18.76 24.92
CA PHE A 53 -2.23 17.85 23.88
C PHE A 53 -2.58 16.42 24.28
N ARG A 54 -2.98 15.57 23.34
CA ARG A 54 -3.30 14.15 23.61
C ARG A 54 -2.11 13.42 24.24
N GLU A 55 -2.39 12.37 25.01
CA GLU A 55 -1.32 11.57 25.61
C GLU A 55 -0.45 10.90 24.52
N PRO A 56 0.88 11.12 24.53
CA PRO A 56 1.81 10.44 23.64
C PRO A 56 2.06 8.99 24.08
N ASN A 57 2.44 8.13 23.13
CA ASN A 57 2.71 6.70 23.39
C ASN A 57 4.22 6.38 23.46
N ASP A 58 5.05 7.35 23.10
CA ASP A 58 6.46 7.20 22.81
C ASP A 58 7.25 8.45 23.21
N TRP A 59 8.57 8.29 23.16
CA TRP A 59 9.59 9.32 23.37
C TRP A 59 10.47 9.40 22.12
N ASP A 60 10.26 10.41 21.30
CA ASP A 60 11.10 10.69 20.13
C ASP A 60 12.26 11.61 20.53
N LEU A 61 13.50 11.16 20.35
CA LEU A 61 14.70 11.87 20.76
C LEU A 61 15.67 12.01 19.58
N VAL A 62 16.41 13.10 19.54
CA VAL A 62 17.63 13.24 18.73
C VAL A 62 18.81 13.29 19.69
N ALA A 63 19.79 12.39 19.51
CA ALA A 63 20.90 12.25 20.44
C ALA A 63 22.21 11.90 19.74
N THR A 64 23.33 12.32 20.33
CA THR A 64 24.65 11.88 19.86
C THR A 64 24.92 10.41 20.21
N PRO A 65 25.87 9.74 19.53
CA PRO A 65 26.32 8.39 19.91
C PRO A 65 26.68 8.29 21.40
N SER A 66 27.43 9.26 21.94
CA SER A 66 27.81 9.29 23.37
C SER A 66 26.61 9.39 24.30
N GLN A 67 25.64 10.25 23.97
CA GLN A 67 24.39 10.38 24.74
C GLN A 67 23.55 9.09 24.67
N SER A 68 23.53 8.43 23.52
CA SER A 68 22.82 7.15 23.33
C SER A 68 23.48 6.01 24.12
N THR A 69 24.82 5.94 24.15
CA THR A 69 25.56 5.02 25.02
C THR A 69 25.25 5.28 26.50
N LEU A 70 25.23 6.56 26.91
CA LEU A 70 24.88 6.94 28.28
C LEU A 70 23.46 6.49 28.65
N PHE A 71 22.49 6.69 27.75
CA PHE A 71 21.11 6.23 27.93
C PHE A 71 21.05 4.71 28.18
N ILE A 72 21.68 3.93 27.29
CA ILE A 72 21.71 2.46 27.42
C ILE A 72 22.33 2.02 28.74
N ASN A 73 23.46 2.61 29.11
CA ASN A 73 24.15 2.27 30.35
C ASN A 73 23.31 2.64 31.59
N LYS A 74 22.63 3.79 31.60
CA LYS A 74 21.76 4.17 32.72
C LYS A 74 20.60 3.20 32.91
N VAL A 75 19.94 2.77 31.83
CA VAL A 75 18.86 1.76 31.93
C VAL A 75 19.42 0.46 32.51
N ARG A 76 20.55 -0.03 31.98
CA ARG A 76 21.20 -1.27 32.48
C ARG A 76 21.61 -1.19 33.94
N MET A 77 22.12 -0.05 34.40
CA MET A 77 22.60 0.14 35.77
C MET A 77 21.47 0.49 36.75
N SER A 78 20.28 0.84 36.26
CA SER A 78 19.18 1.29 37.12
C SER A 78 18.67 0.22 38.08
N GLY A 79 18.80 -1.06 37.74
CA GLY A 79 18.24 -2.20 38.49
C GLY A 79 16.70 -2.26 38.51
N ALA A 80 16.03 -1.12 38.32
CA ALA A 80 14.59 -0.95 38.32
C ALA A 80 13.96 -1.01 36.92
N SER A 81 14.75 -0.86 35.85
CA SER A 81 14.25 -0.79 34.48
C SER A 81 14.99 -1.76 33.56
N CYS A 82 14.26 -2.39 32.63
CA CYS A 82 14.83 -3.26 31.60
C CYS A 82 14.36 -2.87 30.20
N PHE A 83 15.11 -3.30 29.18
CA PHE A 83 14.75 -3.08 27.78
C PHE A 83 13.79 -4.15 27.27
N GLU A 84 12.77 -3.71 26.54
CA GLU A 84 11.86 -4.53 25.74
C GLU A 84 12.11 -4.25 24.25
N ASN A 85 12.41 -5.30 23.47
CA ASN A 85 12.50 -5.22 22.01
C ASN A 85 13.44 -4.12 21.44
N ILE A 86 14.57 -3.83 22.12
CA ILE A 86 15.55 -2.84 21.64
C ILE A 86 16.22 -3.29 20.32
N LYS A 87 16.33 -2.37 19.37
CA LYS A 87 16.89 -2.57 18.03
C LYS A 87 17.71 -1.36 17.60
N LEU A 88 18.84 -1.62 16.96
CA LEU A 88 19.61 -0.60 16.24
C LEU A 88 19.38 -0.80 14.74
N ILE A 89 18.80 0.20 14.09
CA ILE A 89 18.34 0.14 12.70
C ILE A 89 19.09 1.19 11.89
N HIS A 90 19.77 0.77 10.84
CA HIS A 90 20.36 1.66 9.84
C HIS A 90 19.37 1.87 8.71
N TYR A 91 19.11 3.12 8.37
CA TYR A 91 18.34 3.54 7.20
C TYR A 91 19.33 4.12 6.19
N PRO A 92 19.68 3.40 5.11
CA PRO A 92 20.60 3.92 4.11
C PRO A 92 20.12 5.26 3.54
N GLY A 93 20.98 6.28 3.59
CA GLY A 93 20.63 7.67 3.22
C GLY A 93 19.86 8.45 4.30
N GLY A 94 19.28 7.76 5.28
CA GLY A 94 18.46 8.31 6.38
C GLY A 94 19.14 8.38 7.75
N GLY A 95 20.18 7.59 7.99
CA GLY A 95 20.93 7.60 9.26
C GLY A 95 20.72 6.36 10.12
N LEU A 96 21.01 6.48 11.41
CA LEU A 96 20.96 5.39 12.38
C LEU A 96 19.92 5.69 13.46
N LYS A 97 19.09 4.71 13.82
CA LYS A 97 18.03 4.87 14.83
C LYS A 97 18.05 3.75 15.85
N LEU A 98 17.95 4.09 17.13
CA LEU A 98 17.79 3.15 18.23
C LEU A 98 16.33 3.17 18.69
N VAL A 99 15.65 2.03 18.54
CA VAL A 99 14.21 1.88 18.80
C VAL A 99 14.00 0.84 19.88
N GLY A 100 13.09 1.06 20.82
CA GLY A 100 12.76 0.05 21.83
C GLY A 100 11.76 0.52 22.87
N GLY A 101 11.51 -0.34 23.85
CA GLY A 101 10.76 -0.01 25.06
C GLY A 101 11.62 -0.14 26.31
N CYS A 102 11.30 0.63 27.33
CA CYS A 102 11.77 0.45 28.69
C CYS A 102 10.59 0.05 29.57
N ILE A 103 10.75 -0.96 30.42
CA ILE A 103 9.77 -1.38 31.42
C ILE A 103 10.35 -1.18 32.81
N ASN A 104 9.58 -0.57 33.70
CA ASN A 104 9.86 -0.56 35.13
C ASN A 104 9.45 -1.90 35.76
N LEU A 105 10.39 -2.60 36.39
CA LEU A 105 10.17 -3.92 36.98
C LEU A 105 9.28 -3.89 38.23
N PHE A 106 9.15 -2.74 38.89
CA PHE A 106 8.37 -2.60 40.12
C PHE A 106 6.95 -2.07 39.87
N THR A 107 6.79 -1.15 38.91
CA THR A 107 5.49 -0.53 38.60
C THR A 107 4.83 -1.10 37.34
N SER A 108 5.54 -1.92 36.56
CA SER A 108 5.14 -2.36 35.21
C SER A 108 4.87 -1.21 34.22
N GLU A 109 5.27 0.01 34.55
CA GLU A 109 5.16 1.16 33.65
C GLU A 109 6.07 0.98 32.45
N LYS A 110 5.53 1.22 31.25
CA LYS A 110 6.24 1.08 29.98
C LYS A 110 6.46 2.43 29.32
N SER A 111 7.62 2.61 28.71
CA SER A 111 7.96 3.80 27.92
C SER A 111 8.65 3.37 26.63
N ASN A 112 7.97 3.52 25.50
CA ASN A 112 8.56 3.33 24.19
C ASN A 112 9.43 4.54 23.82
N PHE A 113 10.53 4.30 23.12
CA PHE A 113 11.44 5.34 22.68
C PHE A 113 11.95 5.08 21.26
N ASP A 114 12.25 6.19 20.60
CA ASP A 114 12.82 6.27 19.27
C ASP A 114 13.92 7.34 19.30
N ILE A 115 15.19 6.92 19.23
CA ILE A 115 16.35 7.83 19.28
C ILE A 115 17.01 7.87 17.90
N GLU A 116 16.94 9.04 17.24
CA GLU A 116 17.67 9.35 16.01
C GLU A 116 19.12 9.72 16.36
N LEU A 117 20.09 8.90 15.96
CA LEU A 117 21.50 9.11 16.26
C LEU A 117 22.11 10.11 15.28
N VAL A 118 22.92 11.03 15.80
CA VAL A 118 23.52 12.10 14.99
C VAL A 118 24.97 12.40 15.38
N SER A 119 25.82 12.60 14.38
CA SER A 119 27.21 13.04 14.52
C SER A 119 27.51 14.15 13.51
N ASP A 120 28.36 15.10 13.90
CA ASP A 120 28.91 16.16 13.04
C ASP A 120 30.22 15.75 12.34
N LYS A 121 30.76 14.57 12.66
CA LYS A 121 32.03 14.08 12.10
C LYS A 121 31.88 12.78 11.31
N VAL A 122 30.88 11.97 11.63
CA VAL A 122 30.65 10.63 11.05
C VAL A 122 29.36 10.64 10.22
N ASP A 123 29.44 10.17 8.98
CA ASP A 123 28.26 10.08 8.11
C ASP A 123 27.45 8.80 8.42
N LEU A 124 26.53 8.91 9.38
CA LEU A 124 25.66 7.79 9.79
C LEU A 124 24.68 7.32 8.71
N ARG A 125 24.57 8.05 7.59
CA ARG A 125 23.70 7.66 6.47
C ARG A 125 24.36 6.61 5.58
N ASN A 126 25.69 6.48 5.64
CA ASN A 126 26.47 5.53 4.85
C ASN A 126 27.22 4.56 5.78
N VAL A 127 26.86 3.28 5.72
CA VAL A 127 27.50 2.22 6.53
C VAL A 127 28.09 1.19 5.58
N LYS A 128 29.37 0.86 5.75
CA LYS A 128 30.02 -0.23 5.02
C LYS A 128 29.97 -1.49 5.89
N SER A 129 29.44 -2.57 5.33
CA SER A 129 29.42 -3.88 5.98
C SER A 129 30.48 -4.78 5.34
N ASN A 130 31.45 -5.26 6.12
CA ASN A 130 32.41 -6.27 5.67
C ASN A 130 31.78 -7.68 5.80
N VAL A 131 30.71 -7.96 5.05
CA VAL A 131 30.03 -9.27 5.09
C VAL A 131 30.51 -10.11 3.92
N THR A 132 31.19 -11.21 4.21
CA THR A 132 31.39 -12.29 3.23
C THR A 132 30.04 -12.98 3.02
N LEU A 133 29.50 -12.94 1.81
CA LEU A 133 28.21 -13.53 1.45
C LEU A 133 28.25 -15.06 1.59
N ASN A 134 28.04 -15.58 2.80
CA ASN A 134 27.57 -16.94 3.02
C ASN A 134 26.63 -16.93 4.22
N LYS A 135 25.44 -17.49 3.99
CA LYS A 135 24.31 -17.55 4.92
C LYS A 135 24.71 -18.28 6.20
N GLU A 136 24.95 -17.53 7.27
CA GLU A 136 24.60 -17.80 8.67
C GLU A 136 25.01 -16.56 9.51
N GLU A 137 24.12 -16.08 10.39
CA GLU A 137 24.39 -14.92 11.27
C GLU A 137 25.67 -15.16 12.08
N SER A 138 26.79 -14.56 11.68
CA SER A 138 28.05 -14.64 12.42
C SER A 138 28.15 -13.47 13.40
N ASP A 139 28.59 -13.73 14.63
CA ASP A 139 28.89 -12.70 15.64
C ASP A 139 30.10 -11.80 15.27
N LYS A 140 30.59 -11.88 14.03
CA LYS A 140 31.78 -11.17 13.50
C LYS A 140 31.47 -10.06 12.49
N ASP A 141 30.20 -9.65 12.35
CA ASP A 141 29.86 -8.51 11.49
C ASP A 141 30.50 -7.22 12.02
N ASN A 142 31.56 -6.75 11.35
CA ASN A 142 32.18 -5.45 11.61
C ASN A 142 31.53 -4.40 10.70
N TYR A 143 30.91 -3.41 11.32
CA TYR A 143 30.37 -2.23 10.64
C TYR A 143 31.38 -1.09 10.69
N GLU A 144 31.75 -0.58 9.53
CA GLU A 144 32.64 0.56 9.40
C GLU A 144 31.83 1.82 9.07
N PHE A 145 32.11 2.89 9.83
CA PHE A 145 31.52 4.20 9.64
C PHE A 145 32.60 5.17 9.19
N GLU A 146 32.34 5.87 8.09
CA GLU A 146 33.29 6.82 7.52
C GLU A 146 33.08 8.21 8.10
N ARG A 147 34.19 8.94 8.24
CA ARG A 147 34.12 10.39 8.48
C ARG A 147 33.54 11.09 7.26
N PHE A 148 32.95 12.27 7.48
CA PHE A 148 32.52 13.10 6.36
C PHE A 148 33.69 13.39 5.41
N ASN A 149 33.50 13.11 4.12
CA ASN A 149 34.36 13.61 3.06
C ASN A 149 33.97 15.06 2.74
N ASP A 150 34.94 15.94 2.50
CA ASP A 150 34.74 17.38 2.26
C ASP A 150 33.78 17.74 1.10
N ALA A 151 33.46 16.78 0.23
CA ALA A 151 32.69 16.97 -1.00
C ALA A 151 31.16 16.75 -0.90
N ARG A 152 30.59 16.29 0.24
CA ARG A 152 29.14 16.02 0.37
C ARG A 152 28.41 17.07 1.22
N PRO A 153 27.10 17.33 0.98
CA PRO A 153 26.32 18.20 1.86
C PRO A 153 26.37 17.71 3.31
N LYS A 154 26.91 18.58 4.15
CA LYS A 154 27.52 18.27 5.45
C LYS A 154 26.53 18.01 6.59
N ILE A 155 25.22 18.05 6.35
CA ILE A 155 24.25 18.22 7.44
C ILE A 155 22.99 17.37 7.21
N SER A 156 22.72 16.44 8.14
CA SER A 156 21.44 15.72 8.23
C SER A 156 20.37 16.58 8.89
N SER A 157 19.09 16.28 8.68
CA SER A 157 18.02 17.04 9.37
C SER A 157 18.12 16.90 10.91
N ALA A 158 18.53 15.74 11.42
CA ALA A 158 18.83 15.52 12.84
C ALA A 158 19.89 16.50 13.39
N LEU A 159 20.95 16.74 12.63
CA LEU A 159 22.01 17.66 13.03
C LEU A 159 21.51 19.10 13.07
N MET A 160 20.71 19.50 12.07
CA MET A 160 20.05 20.81 12.06
C MET A 160 19.13 20.99 13.27
N ILE A 161 18.39 19.94 13.68
CA ILE A 161 17.52 20.00 14.87
C ILE A 161 18.35 20.25 16.14
N LEU A 162 19.50 19.58 16.30
CA LEU A 162 20.37 19.82 17.44
C LEU A 162 20.89 21.26 17.47
N ASP A 163 21.36 21.77 16.34
CA ASP A 163 21.88 23.14 16.24
C ASP A 163 20.79 24.19 16.51
N LEU A 164 19.58 23.99 15.99
CA LEU A 164 18.42 24.84 16.25
C LEU A 164 17.98 24.82 17.72
N CYS A 165 18.32 23.76 18.47
CA CYS A 165 17.99 23.61 19.88
C CYS A 165 19.16 23.92 20.85
N ARG A 166 20.34 24.29 20.34
CA ARG A 166 21.58 24.43 21.15
C ARG A 166 21.45 25.38 22.34
N ASN A 167 20.70 26.47 22.18
CA ASN A 167 20.52 27.51 23.20
C ASN A 167 19.23 27.37 24.03
N ILE A 168 18.46 26.30 23.83
CA ILE A 168 17.20 26.08 24.55
C ILE A 168 17.49 25.58 25.97
N LYS A 169 16.85 26.22 26.95
CA LYS A 169 17.03 25.91 28.38
C LYS A 169 16.00 24.92 28.92
N ASP A 170 14.85 24.83 28.27
CA ASP A 170 13.72 23.98 28.66
C ASP A 170 14.10 22.51 28.63
N LYS A 171 13.85 21.81 29.74
CA LYS A 171 14.23 20.41 29.93
C LYS A 171 13.14 19.62 30.61
N VAL A 172 13.08 18.34 30.28
CA VAL A 172 12.25 17.35 30.94
C VAL A 172 13.07 16.10 31.22
N MET A 173 12.72 15.38 32.28
CA MET A 173 13.37 14.13 32.63
C MET A 173 12.76 12.99 31.83
N PHE A 174 13.61 12.11 31.28
CA PHE A 174 13.13 10.85 30.73
C PHE A 174 12.55 9.98 31.85
N PRO A 175 11.34 9.42 31.69
CA PRO A 175 10.68 8.61 32.71
C PRO A 175 11.51 7.35 32.96
N LEU A 176 11.43 6.79 34.17
CA LEU A 176 12.17 5.58 34.56
C LEU A 176 13.70 5.76 34.68
N LEU A 177 14.23 6.97 34.41
CA LEU A 177 15.64 7.33 34.60
C LEU A 177 15.77 8.60 35.43
N SER A 178 15.92 8.45 36.76
CA SER A 178 16.34 9.56 37.62
C SER A 178 17.70 10.07 37.12
N ASN A 179 17.74 11.30 36.60
CA ASN A 179 18.92 12.00 36.07
C ASN A 179 19.24 11.84 34.56
N PHE A 180 18.28 11.57 33.67
CA PHE A 180 18.48 11.72 32.22
C PHE A 180 17.66 12.91 31.66
N PRO A 181 18.19 14.15 31.71
CA PRO A 181 17.50 15.33 31.19
C PRO A 181 17.57 15.40 29.65
N CYS A 182 16.45 15.77 29.03
CA CYS A 182 16.31 16.02 27.61
C CYS A 182 15.85 17.46 27.38
N ILE A 183 16.46 18.17 26.43
CA ILE A 183 16.02 19.50 25.99
C ILE A 183 14.69 19.37 25.25
N VAL A 184 13.71 20.22 25.54
CA VAL A 184 12.42 20.17 24.84
C VAL A 184 12.48 21.07 23.61
N ALA A 185 12.28 20.50 22.41
CA ALA A 185 12.27 21.29 21.18
C ALA A 185 11.14 22.34 21.20
N PRO A 186 11.39 23.57 20.72
CA PRO A 186 10.38 24.63 20.74
C PRO A 186 9.28 24.40 19.70
N LEU A 187 8.10 25.00 19.91
CA LEU A 187 6.90 24.81 19.07
C LEU A 187 7.18 24.99 17.56
N LYS A 188 7.99 25.99 17.17
CA LYS A 188 8.35 26.23 15.76
C LYS A 188 9.07 25.04 15.09
N ILE A 189 9.89 24.31 15.85
CA ILE A 189 10.59 23.11 15.37
C ILE A 189 9.62 21.92 15.31
N LEU A 190 8.72 21.79 16.29
CA LEU A 190 7.70 20.73 16.29
C LEU A 190 6.72 20.87 15.13
N GLU A 191 6.28 22.09 14.81
CA GLU A 191 5.43 22.39 13.65
C GLU A 191 6.14 22.04 12.33
N ALA A 192 7.42 22.41 12.21
CA ALA A 192 8.24 22.10 11.05
C ALA A 192 8.41 20.58 10.85
N LEU A 193 8.65 19.84 11.93
CA LEU A 193 8.72 18.38 11.90
C LEU A 193 7.39 17.75 11.44
N LYS A 194 6.26 18.25 11.92
CA LYS A 194 4.94 17.76 11.47
C LYS A 194 4.67 18.10 10.02
N THR A 195 5.10 19.27 9.56
CA THR A 195 5.04 19.68 8.15
C THR A 195 5.82 18.71 7.26
N SER A 196 7.02 18.25 7.66
CA SER A 196 7.77 17.26 6.86
C SER A 196 7.09 15.89 6.72
N HIS A 197 6.14 15.55 7.62
CA HIS A 197 5.47 14.25 7.64
C HIS A 197 4.07 14.26 7.04
N VAL A 198 3.43 15.43 6.86
CA VAL A 198 1.99 15.51 6.54
C VAL A 198 1.64 15.00 5.13
N HIS A 199 2.61 14.89 4.23
CA HIS A 199 2.40 14.33 2.88
C HIS A 199 2.26 12.80 2.87
N TRP A 200 2.47 12.13 4.00
CA TRP A 200 2.45 10.69 4.10
C TRP A 200 1.07 10.18 4.57
N PRO A 201 0.48 9.18 3.88
CA PRO A 201 -0.79 8.58 4.30
C PRO A 201 -0.73 7.95 5.70
N THR A 202 0.40 7.33 6.04
CA THR A 202 0.59 6.68 7.34
C THR A 202 0.47 7.69 8.47
N ASN A 203 -0.47 7.45 9.39
CA ASN A 203 -0.81 8.36 10.48
C ASN A 203 -1.24 9.76 10.02
N PHE A 204 -1.76 9.92 8.79
CA PHE A 204 -2.15 11.23 8.24
C PHE A 204 -3.08 12.00 9.18
N HIS A 205 -4.18 11.39 9.64
CA HIS A 205 -5.14 12.04 10.54
C HIS A 205 -4.49 12.56 11.83
N LYS A 206 -3.57 11.78 12.43
CA LYS A 206 -2.77 12.22 13.58
C LYS A 206 -1.86 13.39 13.21
N ASN A 207 -1.15 13.30 12.08
CA ASN A 207 -0.18 14.31 11.67
C ASN A 207 -0.84 15.64 11.28
N ILE A 208 -1.95 15.61 10.54
CA ILE A 208 -2.69 16.82 10.13
C ILE A 208 -3.35 17.50 11.33
N ALA A 209 -3.90 16.73 12.28
CA ALA A 209 -4.46 17.27 13.51
C ALA A 209 -3.37 17.90 14.40
N ASP A 210 -2.27 17.17 14.64
CA ASP A 210 -1.13 17.68 15.41
C ASP A 210 -0.55 18.96 14.77
N LEU A 211 -0.43 18.99 13.42
CA LEU A 211 0.09 20.14 12.67
C LEU A 211 -0.77 21.39 12.88
N HIS A 212 -2.08 21.28 12.67
CA HIS A 212 -3.00 22.42 12.81
C HIS A 212 -3.14 22.87 14.26
N PHE A 213 -3.09 21.95 15.21
CA PHE A 213 -3.06 22.29 16.63
C PHE A 213 -1.81 23.14 16.98
N LEU A 214 -0.62 22.73 16.51
CA LEU A 214 0.61 23.50 16.70
C LEU A 214 0.56 24.89 16.05
N ARG A 215 -0.07 25.00 14.87
CA ARG A 215 -0.26 26.29 14.18
C ARG A 215 -1.22 27.22 14.92
N ILE A 216 -2.31 26.70 15.48
CA ILE A 216 -3.22 27.47 16.34
C ILE A 216 -2.47 28.03 17.55
N LEU A 217 -1.71 27.18 18.25
CA LEU A 217 -0.95 27.57 19.44
C LEU A 217 0.10 28.64 19.15
N SER A 218 0.70 28.60 17.97
CA SER A 218 1.69 29.58 17.52
C SER A 218 1.05 30.86 16.96
N GLY A 219 -0.28 30.98 16.99
CA GLY A 219 -1.03 32.14 16.50
C GLY A 219 -1.16 32.21 14.97
N TYR A 220 -0.64 31.23 14.22
CA TYR A 220 -0.65 31.26 12.75
C TYR A 220 -2.04 31.05 12.15
N ASN A 221 -2.98 30.47 12.90
CA ASN A 221 -4.36 30.28 12.46
C ASN A 221 -5.31 31.38 12.96
N ASN A 222 -4.81 32.43 13.62
CA ASN A 222 -5.62 33.58 14.09
C ASN A 222 -5.94 34.57 12.94
N VAL A 223 -6.40 34.04 11.80
CA VAL A 223 -6.82 34.83 10.63
C VAL A 223 -8.34 34.73 10.47
N SER A 224 -8.94 35.76 9.89
CA SER A 224 -10.38 35.78 9.62
C SER A 224 -10.81 34.56 8.80
N MET A 225 -12.05 34.11 8.98
CA MET A 225 -12.65 33.00 8.21
C MET A 225 -12.56 33.22 6.69
N ASN A 226 -12.50 34.47 6.25
CA ASN A 226 -12.47 34.84 4.83
C ASN A 226 -11.07 34.92 4.22
N GLN A 227 -10.01 34.72 5.01
CA GLN A 227 -8.62 34.78 4.54
C GLN A 227 -7.98 33.39 4.49
N PRO A 228 -7.16 33.07 3.48
CA PRO A 228 -6.55 31.74 3.38
C PRO A 228 -5.68 31.39 4.58
N LEU A 229 -5.83 30.16 5.06
CA LEU A 229 -4.81 29.56 5.91
C LEU A 229 -3.60 29.23 5.04
N CYS A 230 -2.43 29.66 5.49
CA CYS A 230 -1.17 29.50 4.79
C CYS A 230 -0.15 28.83 5.72
N SER A 231 0.84 28.19 5.12
CA SER A 231 2.03 27.76 5.84
C SER A 231 2.67 28.95 6.58
N PRO A 232 3.13 28.74 7.83
CA PRO A 232 3.75 29.81 8.60
C PRO A 232 5.04 30.29 7.93
N GLN A 233 5.35 31.58 8.10
CA GLN A 233 6.65 32.11 7.71
C GLN A 233 7.70 31.56 8.70
N ARG A 234 8.72 30.89 8.16
CA ARG A 234 9.79 30.26 8.95
C ARG A 234 11.15 30.87 8.62
N ASP A 235 12.06 30.77 9.58
CA ASP A 235 13.47 31.09 9.39
C ASP A 235 14.07 30.21 8.28
N GLU A 236 15.02 30.74 7.49
CA GLU A 236 15.65 30.02 6.38
C GLU A 236 16.27 28.68 6.81
N SER A 237 16.86 28.65 8.01
CA SER A 237 17.43 27.44 8.61
C SER A 237 16.38 26.35 8.89
N ILE A 238 15.17 26.74 9.28
CA ILE A 238 14.06 25.80 9.52
C ILE A 238 13.52 25.29 8.19
N GLU A 239 13.37 26.15 7.18
CA GLU A 239 12.98 25.74 5.82
C GLU A 239 13.99 24.76 5.21
N LEU A 240 15.28 25.02 5.41
CA LEU A 240 16.34 24.10 4.99
C LEU A 240 16.24 22.76 5.71
N MET A 241 15.95 22.76 7.02
CA MET A 241 15.73 21.54 7.80
C MET A 241 14.53 20.73 7.29
N ILE A 242 13.39 21.38 7.02
CA ILE A 242 12.20 20.72 6.46
C ILE A 242 12.52 20.09 5.11
N LYS A 243 13.14 20.84 4.19
CA LYS A 243 13.52 20.35 2.85
C LYS A 243 14.48 19.16 2.95
N THR A 244 15.43 19.20 3.88
CA THR A 244 16.39 18.12 4.11
C THR A 244 15.69 16.88 4.66
N ARG A 245 14.80 17.04 5.66
CA ARG A 245 14.05 15.94 6.26
C ARG A 245 13.07 15.27 5.29
N ILE A 246 12.42 16.06 4.43
CA ILE A 246 11.56 15.53 3.36
C ILE A 246 12.39 14.64 2.43
N LYS A 247 13.55 15.13 1.96
CA LYS A 247 14.43 14.33 1.08
C LYS A 247 14.93 13.06 1.75
N GLU A 248 15.37 13.13 3.01
CA GLU A 248 15.78 11.94 3.78
C GLU A 248 14.64 10.93 3.89
N THR A 249 13.43 11.39 4.18
CA THR A 249 12.24 10.53 4.25
C THR A 249 11.91 9.95 2.88
N GLU A 250 12.05 10.72 1.80
CA GLU A 250 11.80 10.26 0.43
C GLU A 250 12.81 9.19 -0.02
N ILE A 251 14.06 9.28 0.42
CA ILE A 251 15.07 8.23 0.18
C ILE A 251 14.68 6.93 0.88
N ILE A 252 14.18 7.02 2.12
CA ILE A 252 13.82 5.85 2.94
C ILE A 252 12.52 5.20 2.44
N ARG A 253 11.50 6.01 2.11
CA ARG A 253 10.12 5.57 1.91
C ARG A 253 9.61 5.70 0.47
N GLY A 254 10.42 6.20 -0.47
CA GLY A 254 9.97 6.58 -1.80
C GLY A 254 9.38 7.99 -1.85
N LYS A 255 8.82 8.43 -2.99
CA LYS A 255 8.26 9.78 -3.11
C LYS A 255 6.73 9.75 -3.05
N PRO A 256 6.06 10.45 -2.11
CA PRO A 256 4.61 10.43 -1.98
C PRO A 256 3.90 10.88 -3.26
N GLY A 257 3.14 9.96 -3.84
CA GLY A 257 2.41 10.18 -5.07
C GLY A 257 3.27 10.14 -6.32
N ALA A 258 4.49 9.57 -6.31
CA ALA A 258 5.47 9.48 -7.42
C ALA A 258 4.92 8.95 -8.76
N HIS A 259 3.82 8.18 -8.70
CA HIS A 259 3.08 7.68 -9.85
C HIS A 259 2.21 8.73 -10.55
N ILE A 260 1.78 9.79 -9.86
CA ILE A 260 0.90 10.82 -10.46
C ILE A 260 1.62 11.56 -11.61
N ASN A 261 1.11 11.42 -12.83
CA ASN A 261 1.41 12.29 -13.96
C ASN A 261 0.10 12.93 -14.46
N LEU A 262 -0.03 14.25 -14.30
CA LEU A 262 -1.23 15.01 -14.67
C LEU A 262 -1.17 15.58 -16.10
N ASN A 263 -0.02 15.44 -16.78
CA ASN A 263 0.15 15.89 -18.17
C ASN A 263 -0.04 14.71 -19.14
N MET A 264 -1.21 14.09 -19.04
CA MET A 264 -1.69 13.01 -19.91
C MET A 264 -3.16 13.27 -20.25
N THR A 265 -3.74 12.49 -21.17
CA THR A 265 -5.16 12.61 -21.48
C THR A 265 -6.01 12.17 -20.30
N ASN A 266 -7.28 12.59 -20.25
CA ASN A 266 -8.20 12.14 -19.21
C ASN A 266 -8.34 10.61 -19.24
N GLU A 267 -8.41 9.99 -20.43
CA GLU A 267 -8.50 8.54 -20.58
C GLU A 267 -7.26 7.80 -20.03
N GLU A 268 -6.05 8.30 -20.33
CA GLU A 268 -4.79 7.72 -19.85
C GLU A 268 -4.65 7.85 -18.32
N PHE A 269 -5.10 8.97 -17.74
CA PHE A 269 -5.15 9.16 -16.29
C PHE A 269 -6.13 8.19 -15.62
N LEU A 270 -7.21 7.85 -16.32
CA LEU A 270 -8.27 6.95 -15.87
C LEU A 270 -7.91 5.45 -16.00
N ASP A 271 -6.87 5.08 -16.74
CA ASP A 271 -6.40 3.70 -16.88
C ASP A 271 -5.19 3.35 -15.97
N HIS A 272 -4.73 4.31 -15.14
CA HIS A 272 -3.56 4.12 -14.27
C HIS A 272 -3.79 3.10 -13.13
N GLU A 273 -2.69 2.46 -12.69
CA GLU A 273 -2.64 1.48 -11.58
C GLU A 273 -3.26 1.96 -10.24
N ASP A 274 -3.55 3.24 -10.03
CA ASP A 274 -4.23 3.71 -8.81
C ASP A 274 -5.77 3.55 -8.90
N ASN A 275 -6.28 3.01 -10.01
CA ASN A 275 -7.72 2.76 -10.26
C ASN A 275 -8.18 1.33 -9.95
N LEU A 276 -7.33 0.54 -9.29
CA LEU A 276 -7.55 -0.88 -8.94
C LEU A 276 -8.91 -1.17 -8.34
N PHE A 277 -9.38 -0.29 -7.46
CA PHE A 277 -10.61 -0.45 -6.69
C PHE A 277 -11.75 0.44 -7.20
N VAL A 278 -11.53 1.18 -8.29
CA VAL A 278 -12.52 2.12 -8.80
C VAL A 278 -13.42 1.38 -9.77
N ARG A 279 -14.58 0.92 -9.28
CA ARG A 279 -15.68 0.44 -10.13
C ARG A 279 -16.32 1.64 -10.82
N LYS A 280 -15.70 2.12 -11.90
CA LYS A 280 -16.21 3.26 -12.69
C LYS A 280 -17.56 2.90 -13.32
N ARG A 281 -18.64 3.26 -12.62
CA ARG A 281 -19.99 3.22 -13.18
C ARG A 281 -20.28 4.44 -14.05
N VAL A 282 -19.62 5.55 -13.72
CA VAL A 282 -19.79 6.87 -14.33
C VAL A 282 -18.39 7.48 -14.52
N PRO A 283 -18.13 8.20 -15.63
CA PRO A 283 -16.91 8.98 -15.79
C PRO A 283 -16.68 9.98 -14.65
N HIS A 284 -15.42 10.17 -14.26
CA HIS A 284 -15.03 11.05 -13.15
C HIS A 284 -15.52 12.49 -13.37
N ASP A 285 -15.27 13.06 -14.55
CA ASP A 285 -15.66 14.43 -14.93
C ASP A 285 -17.18 14.65 -14.85
N ASP A 286 -18.00 13.63 -15.13
CA ASP A 286 -19.46 13.73 -15.05
C ASP A 286 -19.95 13.86 -13.60
N LEU A 287 -19.22 13.29 -12.63
CA LEU A 287 -19.57 13.40 -11.21
C LEU A 287 -19.42 14.83 -10.70
N HIS A 288 -18.52 15.63 -11.29
CA HIS A 288 -18.37 17.04 -10.92
C HIS A 288 -19.66 17.84 -11.18
N GLU A 289 -20.41 17.52 -12.25
CA GLU A 289 -21.69 18.19 -12.55
C GLU A 289 -22.74 17.97 -11.45
N LEU A 290 -22.64 16.87 -10.71
CA LEU A 290 -23.56 16.51 -9.63
C LEU A 290 -23.20 17.17 -8.30
N VAL A 291 -21.94 17.57 -8.12
CA VAL A 291 -21.44 18.15 -6.86
C VAL A 291 -20.95 19.59 -6.97
N LYS A 292 -21.08 20.23 -8.14
CA LYS A 292 -20.68 21.62 -8.41
C LYS A 292 -21.36 22.65 -7.50
N TYR A 293 -20.66 23.74 -7.19
CA TYR A 293 -21.17 24.82 -6.33
C TYR A 293 -21.88 25.95 -7.08
N GLY A 294 -21.65 26.07 -8.39
CA GLY A 294 -22.29 27.07 -9.25
C GLY A 294 -22.88 26.45 -10.51
N ASP A 295 -22.99 27.25 -11.57
CA ASP A 295 -23.61 26.80 -12.83
C ASP A 295 -22.79 25.71 -13.54
N TYR A 296 -21.47 25.70 -13.35
CA TYR A 296 -20.55 24.72 -13.91
C TYR A 296 -19.48 24.29 -12.88
N PRO A 297 -18.88 23.10 -13.03
CA PRO A 297 -17.77 22.63 -12.21
C PRO A 297 -16.58 23.59 -12.16
N ILE A 298 -16.06 23.85 -10.98
CA ILE A 298 -15.00 24.87 -10.79
C ILE A 298 -13.75 24.48 -11.56
N TYR A 299 -13.39 23.18 -11.59
CA TYR A 299 -12.18 22.70 -12.26
C TYR A 299 -12.11 23.07 -13.75
N LYS A 300 -13.27 23.25 -14.43
CA LYS A 300 -13.31 23.61 -15.86
C LYS A 300 -12.70 24.98 -16.11
N SER A 301 -12.86 25.93 -15.19
CA SER A 301 -12.23 27.25 -15.24
C SER A 301 -10.72 27.23 -14.94
N LEU A 302 -10.17 26.10 -14.51
CA LEU A 302 -8.75 25.92 -14.19
C LEU A 302 -7.97 25.23 -15.32
N LYS A 303 -8.63 24.83 -16.41
CA LYS A 303 -8.05 24.16 -17.56
C LYS A 303 -8.02 25.08 -18.78
N ASP A 304 -6.87 25.17 -19.44
CA ASP A 304 -6.77 25.78 -20.78
C ASP A 304 -7.25 24.81 -21.87
N ASP A 305 -6.94 23.53 -21.69
CA ASP A 305 -7.27 22.44 -22.58
C ASP A 305 -8.14 21.44 -21.82
N GLN A 306 -9.41 21.36 -22.19
CA GLN A 306 -10.40 20.51 -21.50
C GLN A 306 -10.11 19.01 -21.70
N SER A 307 -9.28 18.64 -22.67
CA SER A 307 -8.90 17.24 -22.94
C SER A 307 -7.84 16.67 -22.00
N LYS A 308 -7.21 17.52 -21.18
CA LYS A 308 -6.16 17.14 -20.23
C LYS A 308 -6.64 17.20 -18.79
N ALA A 309 -6.03 16.40 -17.93
CA ALA A 309 -6.24 16.46 -16.48
C ALA A 309 -5.54 17.67 -15.83
N TRP A 310 -4.70 18.40 -16.58
CA TRP A 310 -3.82 19.44 -16.05
C TRP A 310 -4.54 20.75 -15.71
N THR A 311 -4.49 21.15 -14.43
CA THR A 311 -4.97 22.46 -13.95
C THR A 311 -3.84 23.49 -13.79
N LYS A 312 -4.08 24.76 -14.15
CA LYS A 312 -3.09 25.83 -14.01
C LYS A 312 -3.12 26.52 -12.64
N LYS A 313 -1.94 26.63 -12.04
CA LYS A 313 -1.72 27.36 -10.78
C LYS A 313 -2.16 28.82 -10.86
N SER A 314 -1.82 29.52 -11.93
CA SER A 314 -2.14 30.95 -12.09
C SER A 314 -3.65 31.20 -12.12
N LEU A 315 -4.41 30.34 -12.79
CA LEU A 315 -5.88 30.41 -12.82
C LEU A 315 -6.46 30.17 -11.42
N PHE A 316 -5.93 29.16 -10.71
CA PHE A 316 -6.34 28.89 -9.34
C PHE A 316 -6.02 30.06 -8.40
N GLU A 317 -4.84 30.67 -8.52
CA GLU A 317 -4.43 31.81 -7.70
C GLU A 317 -5.33 33.03 -7.88
N ASN A 318 -5.92 33.22 -9.06
CA ASN A 318 -6.85 34.32 -9.37
C ASN A 318 -8.27 34.10 -8.80
N LEU A 319 -8.62 32.89 -8.37
CA LEU A 319 -9.91 32.63 -7.72
C LEU A 319 -10.00 33.30 -6.35
N ASP A 320 -11.21 33.71 -5.96
CA ASP A 320 -11.47 34.10 -4.57
C ASP A 320 -11.30 32.91 -3.63
N TYR A 321 -11.13 33.20 -2.35
CA TYR A 321 -10.78 32.19 -1.36
C TYR A 321 -11.87 31.12 -1.17
N GLN A 322 -13.15 31.50 -1.21
CA GLN A 322 -14.23 30.54 -1.05
C GLN A 322 -14.32 29.61 -2.26
N THR A 323 -14.13 30.14 -3.47
CA THR A 323 -14.09 29.31 -4.69
C THR A 323 -12.90 28.34 -4.69
N LYS A 324 -11.75 28.73 -4.14
CA LYS A 324 -10.61 27.81 -3.93
C LYS A 324 -10.95 26.66 -2.98
N LEU A 325 -11.61 26.95 -1.86
CA LEU A 325 -12.08 25.90 -0.93
C LEU A 325 -13.09 24.97 -1.62
N ASN A 326 -14.07 25.54 -2.30
CA ASN A 326 -15.10 24.81 -3.01
C ASN A 326 -14.50 23.90 -4.09
N CYS A 327 -13.45 24.35 -4.80
CA CYS A 327 -12.73 23.54 -5.77
C CYS A 327 -12.14 22.26 -5.15
N VAL A 328 -11.52 22.35 -3.96
CA VAL A 328 -10.97 21.18 -3.27
C VAL A 328 -12.07 20.28 -2.74
N LYS A 329 -13.16 20.87 -2.22
CA LYS A 329 -14.33 20.10 -1.77
C LYS A 329 -14.99 19.35 -2.91
N GLU A 330 -15.13 19.98 -4.08
CA GLU A 330 -15.69 19.38 -5.29
C GLU A 330 -14.91 18.10 -5.66
N GLU A 331 -13.59 18.22 -5.77
CA GLU A 331 -12.68 17.08 -6.03
C GLU A 331 -12.81 15.98 -4.96
N ALA A 332 -12.83 16.36 -3.67
CA ALA A 332 -12.98 15.40 -2.58
C ALA A 332 -14.33 14.66 -2.61
N MET A 333 -15.42 15.35 -2.95
CA MET A 333 -16.75 14.75 -3.09
C MET A 333 -16.83 13.80 -4.29
N VAL A 334 -16.25 14.17 -5.43
CA VAL A 334 -16.17 13.28 -6.60
C VAL A 334 -15.41 12.00 -6.27
N ILE A 335 -14.22 12.12 -5.68
CA ILE A 335 -13.43 10.96 -5.24
C ILE A 335 -14.21 10.13 -4.21
N ALA A 336 -14.94 10.78 -3.29
CA ALA A 336 -15.76 10.08 -2.30
C ALA A 336 -16.85 9.21 -2.93
N LEU A 337 -17.56 9.78 -3.92
CA LEU A 337 -18.57 9.09 -4.71
C LEU A 337 -17.96 7.95 -5.52
N GLU A 338 -16.95 8.26 -6.34
CA GLU A 338 -16.34 7.34 -7.31
C GLU A 338 -15.67 6.14 -6.63
N ARG A 339 -14.98 6.38 -5.50
CA ARG A 339 -14.11 5.38 -4.87
C ARG A 339 -14.73 4.67 -3.67
N TYR A 340 -15.74 5.23 -3.02
CA TYR A 340 -16.26 4.65 -1.78
C TYR A 340 -17.77 4.43 -1.80
N LEU A 341 -18.57 5.43 -2.15
CA LEU A 341 -20.04 5.35 -2.05
C LEU A 341 -20.67 4.54 -3.20
N ILE A 342 -20.40 4.91 -4.46
CA ILE A 342 -20.97 4.22 -5.65
C ILE A 342 -20.50 2.75 -5.74
N PRO A 343 -19.23 2.42 -5.42
CA PRO A 343 -18.79 1.03 -5.33
C PRO A 343 -19.36 0.26 -4.13
N ARG A 344 -20.00 0.95 -3.16
CA ARG A 344 -20.44 0.41 -1.86
C ARG A 344 -19.30 -0.16 -1.01
N ILE A 345 -18.15 0.49 -1.04
CA ILE A 345 -17.01 0.19 -0.14
C ILE A 345 -17.28 0.77 1.25
N SER A 346 -17.95 1.92 1.32
CA SER A 346 -18.44 2.54 2.55
C SER A 346 -19.87 3.03 2.31
N GLU A 347 -20.72 2.92 3.33
CA GLU A 347 -22.06 3.51 3.36
C GLU A 347 -22.08 4.86 4.10
N ASN A 348 -20.97 5.24 4.75
CA ASN A 348 -20.85 6.47 5.51
C ASN A 348 -20.17 7.55 4.66
N GLN A 349 -20.90 8.60 4.31
CA GLN A 349 -20.41 9.69 3.46
C GLN A 349 -19.30 10.53 4.09
N GLU A 350 -19.35 10.79 5.39
CA GLU A 350 -18.31 11.57 6.08
C GLU A 350 -16.97 10.83 6.08
N THR A 351 -17.01 9.53 6.34
CA THR A 351 -15.83 8.65 6.28
C THR A 351 -15.27 8.63 4.86
N SER A 352 -16.13 8.43 3.86
CA SER A 352 -15.74 8.44 2.44
C SER A 352 -15.09 9.76 2.02
N TYR A 353 -15.68 10.90 2.42
CA TYR A 353 -15.17 12.23 2.16
C TYR A 353 -13.82 12.48 2.85
N ASN A 354 -13.70 12.12 4.14
CA ASN A 354 -12.46 12.26 4.89
C ASN A 354 -11.32 11.41 4.30
N MET A 355 -11.63 10.19 3.83
CA MET A 355 -10.67 9.34 3.12
C MET A 355 -10.26 9.95 1.78
N ALA A 356 -11.21 10.53 1.02
CA ALA A 356 -10.92 11.23 -0.22
C ALA A 356 -10.01 12.45 0.00
N LEU A 357 -10.35 13.31 0.97
CA LEU A 357 -9.56 14.49 1.32
C LEU A 357 -8.16 14.12 1.80
N ALA A 358 -8.02 13.07 2.60
CA ALA A 358 -6.70 12.55 3.01
C ALA A 358 -5.85 12.12 1.81
N ARG A 359 -6.46 11.48 0.80
CA ARG A 359 -5.77 11.12 -0.44
C ARG A 359 -5.35 12.34 -1.25
N ILE A 360 -6.18 13.39 -1.33
CA ILE A 360 -5.81 14.66 -1.97
C ILE A 360 -4.55 15.24 -1.29
N CYS A 361 -4.52 15.27 0.03
CA CYS A 361 -3.39 15.79 0.81
C CYS A 361 -2.10 14.93 0.71
N THR A 362 -2.16 13.71 0.18
CA THR A 362 -1.05 12.75 0.28
C THR A 362 -0.66 12.12 -1.06
N THR A 363 -1.56 11.38 -1.72
CA THR A 363 -1.23 10.46 -2.83
C THR A 363 -1.93 10.72 -4.15
N LEU A 364 -2.96 11.58 -4.22
CA LEU A 364 -3.69 11.87 -5.46
C LEU A 364 -3.28 13.18 -6.15
N THR A 365 -2.81 14.17 -5.40
CA THR A 365 -2.37 15.46 -5.97
C THR A 365 -0.93 15.75 -5.57
N ARG A 366 -0.28 16.76 -6.16
CA ARG A 366 1.09 17.21 -5.79
C ARG A 366 1.20 18.73 -5.78
N GLY A 367 2.29 19.23 -5.21
CA GLY A 367 2.69 20.63 -5.34
C GLY A 367 1.70 21.58 -4.66
N TRP A 368 1.35 22.66 -5.36
CA TRP A 368 0.59 23.77 -4.80
C TRP A 368 -0.84 23.41 -4.38
N PHE A 369 -1.52 22.52 -5.12
CA PHE A 369 -2.89 22.12 -4.80
C PHE A 369 -2.93 21.27 -3.52
N ARG A 370 -1.99 20.33 -3.39
CA ARG A 370 -1.78 19.54 -2.17
C ARG A 370 -1.50 20.45 -0.97
N GLN A 371 -0.59 21.40 -1.13
CA GLN A 371 -0.21 22.32 -0.06
C GLN A 371 -1.41 23.18 0.38
N PHE A 372 -2.19 23.69 -0.57
CA PHE A 372 -3.41 24.45 -0.27
C PHE A 372 -4.42 23.61 0.52
N ALA A 373 -4.65 22.35 0.13
CA ALA A 373 -5.55 21.44 0.83
C ALA A 373 -5.07 21.14 2.25
N ILE A 374 -3.77 20.95 2.47
CA ILE A 374 -3.18 20.75 3.80
C ILE A 374 -3.35 21.99 4.67
N ASP A 375 -2.98 23.16 4.15
CA ASP A 375 -3.04 24.41 4.91
C ASP A 375 -4.48 24.78 5.28
N ASN A 376 -5.45 24.44 4.43
CA ASN A 376 -6.87 24.73 4.66
C ASN A 376 -7.67 23.54 5.18
N TYR A 377 -7.01 22.45 5.59
CA TYR A 377 -7.68 21.22 6.04
C TYR A 377 -8.78 21.44 7.10
N PRO A 378 -8.60 22.30 8.15
CA PRO A 378 -9.64 22.53 9.15
C PRO A 378 -10.92 23.16 8.58
N ARG A 379 -10.83 23.82 7.42
CA ARG A 379 -11.96 24.46 6.72
C ARG A 379 -12.54 23.54 5.64
N LEU A 380 -11.82 22.50 5.27
CA LEU A 380 -12.20 21.52 4.25
C LEU A 380 -12.79 20.24 4.84
N SER A 381 -12.46 19.89 6.08
CA SER A 381 -12.85 18.62 6.71
C SER A 381 -14.35 18.45 6.93
N ASN A 382 -15.12 19.53 6.88
CA ASN A 382 -16.58 19.46 6.97
C ASN A 382 -17.20 19.26 5.59
N LEU A 383 -17.92 18.15 5.43
CA LEU A 383 -18.78 17.90 4.28
C LEU A 383 -20.06 18.73 4.41
N ASP A 384 -20.40 19.48 3.37
CA ASP A 384 -21.53 20.42 3.33
C ASP A 384 -22.62 20.04 2.32
N LYS A 385 -22.48 18.90 1.65
CA LYS A 385 -23.48 18.34 0.73
C LYS A 385 -23.79 16.88 1.07
N ASP A 386 -25.04 16.49 0.85
CA ASP A 386 -25.47 15.10 0.99
C ASP A 386 -25.17 14.32 -0.30
N LEU A 387 -24.23 13.39 -0.20
CA LEU A 387 -23.74 12.56 -1.31
C LEU A 387 -24.55 11.26 -1.47
N LEU A 388 -25.29 10.84 -0.44
CA LEU A 388 -26.02 9.57 -0.48
C LEU A 388 -27.11 9.51 -1.56
N PRO A 389 -27.95 10.55 -1.77
CA PRO A 389 -28.93 10.55 -2.84
C PRO A 389 -28.29 10.43 -4.24
N ILE A 390 -27.15 11.11 -4.44
CA ILE A 390 -26.39 11.07 -5.69
C ILE A 390 -25.87 9.66 -5.95
N ALA A 391 -25.28 9.03 -4.92
CA ALA A 391 -24.77 7.67 -5.02
C ALA A 391 -25.87 6.67 -5.35
N HIS A 392 -27.03 6.75 -4.68
CA HIS A 392 -28.17 5.85 -4.93
C HIS A 392 -28.72 6.00 -6.35
N ASP A 393 -28.94 7.22 -6.82
CA ASP A 393 -29.43 7.48 -8.19
C ASP A 393 -28.50 6.89 -9.25
N ILE A 394 -27.18 7.04 -9.10
CA ILE A 394 -26.19 6.44 -10.00
C ILE A 394 -26.21 4.90 -9.92
N ILE A 395 -26.31 4.35 -8.71
CA ILE A 395 -26.35 2.90 -8.51
C ILE A 395 -27.56 2.28 -9.22
N ASP A 396 -28.70 2.95 -9.16
CA ASP A 396 -29.97 2.51 -9.74
C ASP A 396 -30.00 2.69 -11.26
N LYS A 397 -29.48 3.81 -11.78
CA LYS A 397 -29.37 4.07 -13.23
C LYS A 397 -28.35 3.18 -13.93
N PHE A 398 -27.25 2.86 -13.26
CA PHE A 398 -26.15 2.06 -13.80
C PHE A 398 -25.92 0.79 -12.96
N PRO A 399 -26.83 -0.21 -13.05
CA PRO A 399 -26.60 -1.51 -12.45
C PRO A 399 -25.41 -2.19 -13.14
N ILE A 400 -24.57 -2.89 -12.38
CA ILE A 400 -23.34 -3.53 -12.87
C ILE A 400 -23.69 -4.55 -13.97
N LYS A 401 -23.51 -4.17 -15.24
CA LYS A 401 -23.57 -5.12 -16.36
C LYS A 401 -22.26 -5.92 -16.37
N ARG A 402 -22.34 -7.25 -16.30
CA ARG A 402 -21.21 -8.13 -16.59
C ARG A 402 -20.69 -7.78 -17.98
N LYS A 403 -19.39 -7.45 -18.08
CA LYS A 403 -18.71 -7.18 -19.35
C LYS A 403 -18.86 -8.43 -20.23
N LYS A 404 -19.60 -8.35 -21.34
CA LYS A 404 -19.58 -9.42 -22.35
C LYS A 404 -18.19 -9.39 -22.99
N SER A 405 -17.51 -10.54 -23.06
CA SER A 405 -16.23 -10.64 -23.75
C SER A 405 -16.44 -10.43 -25.26
N ASP A 406 -15.44 -9.87 -25.93
CA ASP A 406 -15.36 -9.92 -27.39
C ASP A 406 -15.51 -11.38 -27.86
N VAL A 407 -16.36 -11.62 -28.86
CA VAL A 407 -16.62 -12.97 -29.37
C VAL A 407 -15.36 -13.47 -30.08
N LEU A 408 -14.61 -14.36 -29.43
CA LEU A 408 -13.47 -15.05 -30.03
C LEU A 408 -14.02 -16.05 -31.06
N VAL A 409 -13.63 -15.90 -32.33
CA VAL A 409 -13.99 -16.83 -33.40
C VAL A 409 -12.81 -17.81 -33.57
N PRO A 410 -12.99 -19.11 -33.26
CA PRO A 410 -11.96 -20.12 -33.50
C PRO A 410 -11.67 -20.29 -35.00
N ASP A 411 -10.50 -20.84 -35.33
CA ASP A 411 -10.23 -21.32 -36.69
C ASP A 411 -11.24 -22.43 -37.11
N PRO A 412 -11.42 -22.67 -38.42
CA PRO A 412 -12.44 -23.60 -38.92
C PRO A 412 -12.34 -25.03 -38.37
N GLU A 413 -11.13 -25.53 -38.12
CA GLU A 413 -10.90 -26.89 -37.63
C GLU A 413 -11.30 -27.00 -36.15
N THR A 414 -10.82 -26.07 -35.31
CA THR A 414 -11.24 -25.97 -33.90
C THR A 414 -12.75 -25.80 -33.79
N ARG A 415 -13.34 -24.97 -34.66
CA ARG A 415 -14.78 -24.73 -34.68
C ARG A 415 -15.58 -26.00 -34.99
N ALA A 416 -15.14 -26.81 -35.95
CA ALA A 416 -15.80 -28.07 -36.28
C ALA A 416 -15.85 -29.04 -35.08
N ILE A 417 -14.73 -29.17 -34.36
CA ILE A 417 -14.66 -29.99 -33.14
C ILE A 417 -15.60 -29.44 -32.06
N PHE A 418 -15.65 -28.12 -31.89
CA PHE A 418 -16.53 -27.49 -30.89
C PHE A 418 -18.01 -27.69 -31.22
N GLU A 419 -18.39 -27.55 -32.50
CA GLU A 419 -19.75 -27.80 -32.97
C GLU A 419 -20.14 -29.27 -32.82
N PHE A 420 -19.19 -30.20 -32.99
CA PHE A 420 -19.40 -31.63 -32.77
C PHE A 420 -19.68 -31.98 -31.29
N ILE A 421 -18.97 -31.35 -30.34
CA ILE A 421 -19.10 -31.65 -28.90
C ILE A 421 -20.26 -30.88 -28.25
N ARG A 422 -20.65 -29.72 -28.80
CA ARG A 422 -21.66 -28.82 -28.23
C ARG A 422 -23.01 -29.47 -27.88
N PRO A 423 -23.62 -30.33 -28.71
CA PRO A 423 -24.88 -30.99 -28.38
C PRO A 423 -24.78 -31.90 -27.14
N TYR A 424 -23.59 -32.36 -26.78
CA TYR A 424 -23.31 -33.26 -25.67
C TYR A 424 -22.76 -32.53 -24.43
N THR A 425 -22.85 -31.20 -24.42
CA THR A 425 -22.37 -30.35 -23.34
C THR A 425 -23.54 -29.75 -22.57
N GLU A 426 -23.63 -30.08 -21.30
CA GLU A 426 -24.67 -29.58 -20.39
C GLU A 426 -24.09 -28.56 -19.41
N THR A 427 -24.81 -27.47 -19.14
CA THR A 427 -24.42 -26.53 -18.10
C THR A 427 -24.87 -27.03 -16.73
N ILE A 428 -23.99 -26.99 -15.74
CA ILE A 428 -24.34 -27.38 -14.37
C ILE A 428 -25.15 -26.25 -13.72
N SER A 429 -26.37 -26.57 -13.32
CA SER A 429 -27.37 -25.59 -12.87
C SER A 429 -27.15 -25.05 -11.45
N SER A 430 -26.44 -25.78 -10.59
CA SER A 430 -26.17 -25.35 -9.21
C SER A 430 -24.90 -25.96 -8.64
N PHE A 431 -24.17 -25.15 -7.86
CA PHE A 431 -23.07 -25.59 -7.00
C PHE A 431 -23.35 -25.21 -5.55
N ASP A 432 -22.72 -25.90 -4.61
CA ASP A 432 -22.77 -25.54 -3.19
C ASP A 432 -22.33 -24.09 -2.97
N ARG A 433 -23.05 -23.39 -2.09
CA ARG A 433 -22.71 -22.01 -1.71
C ARG A 433 -21.47 -22.02 -0.83
N PHE A 434 -20.55 -21.09 -1.11
CA PHE A 434 -19.41 -20.82 -0.23
C PHE A 434 -19.90 -20.35 1.14
N HIS A 435 -19.24 -20.79 2.22
CA HIS A 435 -19.56 -20.32 3.56
C HIS A 435 -19.11 -18.86 3.75
N ASN A 436 -20.06 -17.99 4.09
CA ASN A 436 -19.86 -16.55 4.26
C ASN A 436 -19.12 -16.24 5.57
N ILE A 437 -17.78 -16.30 5.55
CA ILE A 437 -16.98 -16.06 6.78
C ILE A 437 -16.74 -14.56 7.03
N LYS A 438 -16.86 -13.66 6.03
CA LYS A 438 -16.65 -12.20 6.19
C LYS A 438 -17.50 -11.36 5.23
N ARG A 439 -17.90 -10.14 5.66
CA ARG A 439 -18.83 -9.20 4.97
C ARG A 439 -18.43 -8.74 3.54
N HIS A 440 -17.29 -9.16 2.98
CA HIS A 440 -16.81 -8.68 1.67
C HIS A 440 -16.26 -9.77 0.72
N PHE A 441 -16.48 -11.05 0.98
CA PHE A 441 -16.02 -12.13 0.07
C PHE A 441 -16.99 -12.30 -1.11
N SER A 442 -16.47 -12.31 -2.35
CA SER A 442 -17.25 -12.72 -3.52
C SER A 442 -16.64 -13.96 -4.16
N ALA A 443 -17.50 -14.93 -4.51
CA ALA A 443 -17.11 -16.12 -5.24
C ALA A 443 -18.14 -16.42 -6.31
N ASN A 444 -17.66 -16.83 -7.49
CA ASN A 444 -18.48 -17.28 -8.59
C ASN A 444 -17.98 -18.65 -9.05
N ARG A 445 -18.91 -19.58 -9.23
CA ARG A 445 -18.61 -20.93 -9.69
C ARG A 445 -19.56 -21.30 -10.82
N THR A 446 -19.00 -21.74 -11.93
CA THR A 446 -19.72 -22.21 -13.11
C THR A 446 -19.07 -23.49 -13.62
N GLY A 447 -19.82 -24.31 -14.35
CA GLY A 447 -19.27 -25.53 -14.89
C GLY A 447 -20.14 -26.15 -15.96
N ILE A 448 -19.52 -27.03 -16.73
CA ILE A 448 -20.14 -27.82 -17.78
C ILE A 448 -19.79 -29.29 -17.59
N LYS A 449 -20.72 -30.16 -17.97
CA LYS A 449 -20.50 -31.59 -18.13
C LYS A 449 -20.47 -31.90 -19.62
N ILE A 450 -19.41 -32.55 -20.06
CA ILE A 450 -19.22 -33.01 -21.45
C ILE A 450 -19.36 -34.52 -21.43
N THR A 451 -20.42 -35.04 -22.05
CA THR A 451 -20.60 -36.47 -22.27
C THR A 451 -19.95 -36.83 -23.60
N SER A 452 -19.20 -37.93 -23.65
CA SER A 452 -18.56 -38.33 -24.90
C SER A 452 -19.63 -38.73 -25.93
N PRO A 453 -19.59 -38.17 -27.17
CA PRO A 453 -20.46 -38.59 -28.27
C PRO A 453 -20.13 -40.00 -28.78
N VAL A 454 -18.96 -40.52 -28.44
CA VAL A 454 -18.49 -41.85 -28.85
C VAL A 454 -18.85 -42.90 -27.80
N ASN A 455 -18.91 -42.50 -26.52
CA ASN A 455 -19.28 -43.37 -25.42
C ASN A 455 -20.06 -42.62 -24.33
N ASN A 456 -21.38 -42.82 -24.32
CA ASN A 456 -22.29 -42.11 -23.41
C ASN A 456 -22.06 -42.42 -21.92
N ASP A 457 -21.33 -43.49 -21.58
CA ASP A 457 -20.97 -43.84 -20.19
C ASP A 457 -19.79 -43.03 -19.65
N ILE A 458 -19.07 -42.34 -20.55
CA ILE A 458 -17.92 -41.51 -20.22
C ILE A 458 -18.34 -40.05 -20.25
N SER A 459 -18.06 -39.34 -19.17
CA SER A 459 -18.21 -37.90 -19.13
C SER A 459 -17.13 -37.24 -18.28
N VAL A 460 -16.84 -35.99 -18.63
CA VAL A 460 -15.90 -35.13 -17.95
C VAL A 460 -16.64 -33.88 -17.48
N THR A 461 -16.30 -33.41 -16.29
CA THR A 461 -16.83 -32.17 -15.74
C THR A 461 -15.72 -31.13 -15.66
N ALA A 462 -15.97 -29.95 -16.22
CA ALA A 462 -15.11 -28.79 -16.15
C ALA A 462 -15.76 -27.71 -15.28
N ILE A 463 -15.03 -27.21 -14.29
CA ILE A 463 -15.52 -26.25 -13.30
C ILE A 463 -14.55 -25.07 -13.23
N VAL A 464 -15.10 -23.87 -13.41
CA VAL A 464 -14.39 -22.63 -13.15
C VAL A 464 -14.84 -22.10 -11.80
N THR A 465 -13.89 -21.72 -10.96
CA THR A 465 -14.15 -20.91 -9.76
C THR A 465 -13.32 -19.64 -9.82
N THR A 466 -13.94 -18.49 -9.56
CA THR A 466 -13.25 -17.22 -9.30
C THR A 466 -13.64 -16.68 -7.94
N THR A 467 -12.67 -16.15 -7.20
CA THR A 467 -12.90 -15.52 -5.89
C THR A 467 -12.20 -14.17 -5.82
N CYS A 468 -12.80 -13.25 -5.06
CA CYS A 468 -12.26 -11.95 -4.73
C CYS A 468 -12.45 -11.72 -3.22
N PHE A 469 -11.36 -11.34 -2.56
CA PHE A 469 -11.32 -11.02 -1.15
C PHE A 469 -10.67 -9.64 -0.93
N PRO A 470 -11.46 -8.56 -1.00
CA PRO A 470 -11.00 -7.24 -0.63
C PRO A 470 -10.97 -7.08 0.90
N ARG A 471 -9.86 -6.60 1.47
CA ARG A 471 -9.80 -6.09 2.84
C ARG A 471 -9.69 -4.57 2.77
N TYR A 472 -10.59 -3.90 3.48
CA TYR A 472 -10.69 -2.44 3.53
C TYR A 472 -10.27 -1.83 4.88
N ASN A 473 -9.78 -2.63 5.83
CA ASN A 473 -9.47 -2.10 7.16
C ASN A 473 -8.09 -1.47 7.18
N CYS A 474 -8.10 -0.14 7.24
CA CYS A 474 -6.92 0.72 7.27
C CYS A 474 -5.90 0.27 6.23
N GLY A 475 -6.30 -0.12 5.01
CA GLY A 475 -5.51 -0.74 3.93
C GLY A 475 -6.42 -1.17 2.80
N THR A 476 -6.13 -0.80 1.56
CA THR A 476 -6.88 -1.33 0.40
C THR A 476 -6.08 -2.49 -0.17
N ASN A 477 -6.27 -3.70 0.35
CA ASN A 477 -5.74 -4.88 -0.31
C ASN A 477 -6.88 -5.73 -0.89
N ALA A 478 -6.57 -6.46 -1.94
CA ALA A 478 -7.47 -7.47 -2.46
C ALA A 478 -6.68 -8.66 -2.95
N VAL A 479 -7.25 -9.84 -2.70
CA VAL A 479 -6.73 -11.11 -3.16
C VAL A 479 -7.74 -11.70 -4.12
N TRP A 480 -7.30 -12.01 -5.32
CA TRP A 480 -8.07 -12.75 -6.31
C TRP A 480 -7.45 -14.11 -6.54
N SER A 481 -8.31 -15.12 -6.71
CA SER A 481 -7.87 -16.41 -7.19
C SER A 481 -8.88 -16.99 -8.17
N ALA A 482 -8.36 -17.68 -9.18
CA ALA A 482 -9.15 -18.39 -10.17
C ALA A 482 -8.62 -19.82 -10.31
N SER A 483 -9.51 -20.76 -10.60
CA SER A 483 -9.15 -22.15 -10.90
C SER A 483 -10.04 -22.71 -11.99
N VAL A 484 -9.43 -23.48 -12.89
CA VAL A 484 -10.10 -24.37 -13.84
C VAL A 484 -9.76 -25.81 -13.43
N VAL A 485 -10.80 -26.54 -13.02
CA VAL A 485 -10.70 -27.94 -12.65
C VAL A 485 -11.39 -28.76 -13.72
N ILE A 486 -10.70 -29.76 -14.27
CA ILE A 486 -11.27 -30.69 -15.25
C ILE A 486 -11.02 -32.10 -14.71
N LEU A 487 -12.09 -32.86 -14.49
CA LEU A 487 -12.04 -34.20 -13.91
C LEU A 487 -13.11 -35.13 -14.52
N PRO A 488 -12.93 -36.45 -14.44
CA PRO A 488 -14.02 -37.40 -14.73
C PRO A 488 -15.26 -37.08 -13.89
N SER A 489 -16.46 -37.07 -14.48
CA SER A 489 -17.68 -36.66 -13.76
C SER A 489 -17.98 -37.54 -12.55
N LYS A 490 -17.61 -38.82 -12.59
CA LYS A 490 -17.78 -39.77 -11.46
C LYS A 490 -16.96 -39.35 -10.24
N ASP A 491 -15.80 -38.71 -10.43
CA ASP A 491 -14.96 -38.24 -9.33
C ASP A 491 -15.57 -37.03 -8.61
N LEU A 492 -16.44 -36.26 -9.30
CA LEU A 492 -17.16 -35.14 -8.70
C LEU A 492 -18.25 -35.64 -7.73
N GLU A 493 -18.95 -36.71 -8.10
CA GLU A 493 -19.98 -37.33 -7.27
C GLU A 493 -19.37 -37.87 -5.95
N ILE A 494 -18.21 -38.53 -6.04
CA ILE A 494 -17.46 -39.04 -4.87
C ILE A 494 -17.01 -37.91 -3.93
N LEU A 495 -16.68 -36.73 -4.48
CA LEU A 495 -16.30 -35.56 -3.70
C LEU A 495 -17.49 -34.98 -2.91
N ASN A 496 -18.69 -35.03 -3.48
CA ASN A 496 -19.91 -34.57 -2.81
C ASN A 496 -20.36 -35.52 -1.67
N ASP A 497 -20.08 -36.83 -1.79
CA ASP A 497 -20.42 -37.82 -0.77
C ASP A 497 -19.50 -37.77 0.47
N LYS A 498 -18.26 -37.30 0.31
CA LYS A 498 -17.32 -37.11 1.43
C LYS A 498 -17.60 -35.79 2.16
N LYS A 499 -18.73 -35.69 2.87
CA LYS A 499 -18.91 -34.64 3.89
C LYS A 499 -17.86 -34.82 4.97
N GLY A 500 -16.83 -33.97 4.94
CA GLY A 500 -15.76 -33.99 5.94
C GLY A 500 -16.30 -33.69 7.33
N ASN A 501 -16.23 -34.68 8.22
CA ASN A 501 -16.30 -34.47 9.67
C ASN A 501 -15.04 -33.72 10.12
N ASN A 502 -15.07 -32.39 10.07
CA ASN A 502 -14.30 -31.50 10.94
C ASN A 502 -14.85 -30.09 10.79
N SER A 503 -15.68 -29.71 11.77
CA SER A 503 -16.09 -28.34 12.02
C SER A 503 -14.89 -27.57 12.55
N ASP A 504 -14.18 -26.88 11.66
CA ASP A 504 -13.75 -25.49 11.82
C ASP A 504 -12.97 -25.05 10.54
N GLU A 505 -13.45 -23.99 9.88
CA GLU A 505 -12.73 -23.20 8.83
C GLU A 505 -12.49 -23.75 7.40
N LYS A 506 -13.39 -24.52 6.76
CA LYS A 506 -13.32 -24.72 5.28
C LYS A 506 -14.18 -23.70 4.51
N LEU A 507 -13.52 -22.86 3.69
CA LEU A 507 -14.14 -21.83 2.84
C LEU A 507 -14.88 -22.42 1.62
N ASP A 508 -14.36 -23.51 1.05
CA ASP A 508 -14.97 -24.26 -0.07
C ASP A 508 -15.35 -25.68 0.41
N PRO A 509 -16.65 -26.00 0.56
CA PRO A 509 -17.12 -27.30 1.01
C PRO A 509 -16.66 -28.46 0.10
N SER A 510 -16.53 -28.20 -1.20
CA SER A 510 -16.23 -29.22 -2.23
C SER A 510 -14.74 -29.43 -2.50
N ASN A 511 -13.87 -28.61 -1.89
CA ASN A 511 -12.42 -28.60 -2.10
C ASN A 511 -12.00 -28.62 -3.60
N LEU A 512 -12.70 -27.82 -4.42
CA LEU A 512 -12.47 -27.68 -5.85
C LEU A 512 -11.69 -26.41 -6.19
N HIS A 513 -11.66 -25.43 -5.28
CA HIS A 513 -10.86 -24.22 -5.43
C HIS A 513 -9.71 -24.23 -4.39
N PRO A 514 -8.45 -24.12 -4.83
CA PRO A 514 -7.32 -24.12 -3.91
C PRO A 514 -7.34 -22.84 -3.07
N ARG A 515 -6.89 -22.96 -1.82
CA ARG A 515 -6.74 -21.81 -0.94
C ARG A 515 -5.52 -21.00 -1.39
N TYR A 516 -5.71 -19.69 -1.61
CA TYR A 516 -4.65 -18.77 -2.05
C TYR A 516 -4.43 -17.65 -1.03
N TYR A 517 -3.21 -17.57 -0.49
CA TYR A 517 -2.76 -16.45 0.36
C TYR A 517 -1.47 -15.81 -0.14
N ASN A 518 -0.66 -16.56 -0.90
CA ASN A 518 0.62 -16.20 -1.54
C ASN A 518 1.21 -17.41 -2.30
N ARG A 519 0.78 -18.63 -1.92
CA ARG A 519 0.94 -19.89 -2.64
C ARG A 519 -0.40 -20.62 -2.65
N PHE A 520 -0.57 -21.53 -3.59
CA PHE A 520 -1.68 -22.47 -3.57
C PHE A 520 -1.35 -23.63 -2.64
N SER A 521 -2.31 -23.99 -1.79
CA SER A 521 -2.28 -25.25 -1.05
C SER A 521 -3.22 -26.27 -1.71
N GLU A 522 -2.93 -27.56 -1.52
CA GLU A 522 -3.84 -28.67 -1.91
C GLU A 522 -4.07 -28.84 -3.42
N LEU A 523 -3.10 -28.43 -4.25
CA LEU A 523 -3.15 -28.70 -5.69
C LEU A 523 -3.03 -30.21 -5.97
N THR A 524 -3.91 -30.66 -6.84
CA THR A 524 -4.05 -32.07 -7.26
C THR A 524 -4.00 -32.16 -8.79
N SER A 525 -4.04 -33.36 -9.37
CA SER A 525 -4.04 -33.56 -10.83
C SER A 525 -5.25 -32.91 -11.52
N LYS A 526 -6.40 -32.80 -10.84
CA LYS A 526 -7.62 -32.17 -11.36
C LYS A 526 -7.50 -30.66 -11.65
N HIS A 527 -6.51 -29.98 -11.05
CA HIS A 527 -6.31 -28.53 -11.24
C HIS A 527 -5.50 -28.28 -12.53
N ILE A 528 -6.21 -27.97 -13.61
CA ILE A 528 -5.62 -27.75 -14.95
C ILE A 528 -5.01 -26.35 -15.07
N PHE A 529 -5.65 -25.35 -14.45
CA PHE A 529 -5.15 -23.98 -14.41
C PHE A 529 -5.52 -23.34 -13.09
N VAL A 530 -4.57 -22.67 -12.44
CA VAL A 530 -4.81 -21.85 -11.25
C VAL A 530 -4.07 -20.53 -11.37
N LEU A 531 -4.74 -19.45 -10.97
CA LEU A 531 -4.24 -18.08 -11.04
C LEU A 531 -4.48 -17.38 -9.71
N GLY A 532 -3.45 -16.75 -9.18
CA GLY A 532 -3.43 -16.08 -7.90
C GLY A 532 -2.87 -14.69 -8.11
N VAL A 533 -3.67 -13.68 -7.81
CA VAL A 533 -3.32 -12.28 -7.97
C VAL A 533 -3.58 -11.57 -6.66
N LYS A 534 -2.66 -10.73 -6.23
CA LYS A 534 -2.82 -9.97 -4.99
C LYS A 534 -2.45 -8.53 -5.25
N ALA A 535 -3.34 -7.62 -4.91
CA ALA A 535 -3.05 -6.21 -4.81
C ALA A 535 -2.94 -5.82 -3.34
N ASP A 536 -1.88 -5.13 -2.96
CA ASP A 536 -1.76 -4.41 -1.72
C ASP A 536 -1.58 -2.92 -2.06
N ALA A 537 -2.65 -2.12 -2.00
CA ALA A 537 -2.48 -0.68 -1.78
C ALA A 537 -2.14 -0.52 -0.30
N GLY A 538 -0.82 -0.55 -0.09
CA GLY A 538 -0.16 -0.77 1.18
C GLY A 538 -0.84 -0.04 2.32
N ASN A 539 -1.03 -0.75 3.42
CA ASN A 539 -1.07 -0.07 4.69
C ASN A 539 -0.28 -0.81 5.77
N ASP A 540 0.19 0.05 6.66
CA ASP A 540 0.70 -0.18 8.00
C ASP A 540 2.07 -0.85 8.16
N SER A 541 2.77 -1.19 7.07
CA SER A 541 4.21 -1.44 7.12
C SER A 541 4.84 -1.31 5.74
N TRP A 542 5.37 -0.13 5.41
CA TRP A 542 6.31 0.02 4.29
C TRP A 542 7.63 -0.65 4.68
N GLY A 543 7.63 -1.97 4.53
CA GLY A 543 8.81 -2.77 4.42
C GLY A 543 9.52 -2.39 3.11
N PRO A 544 10.84 -2.33 3.10
CA PRO A 544 11.53 -1.51 2.12
C PRO A 544 11.95 -2.18 0.80
N ASP A 545 11.29 -3.25 0.39
CA ASP A 545 11.43 -3.79 -0.98
C ASP A 545 10.07 -3.84 -1.64
N ASP A 546 9.63 -2.74 -2.23
CA ASP A 546 8.68 -2.83 -3.34
C ASP A 546 9.04 -1.72 -4.35
N PRO A 547 9.43 -2.08 -5.58
CA PRO A 547 9.66 -1.16 -6.68
C PRO A 547 8.38 -0.94 -7.50
N VAL A 548 8.29 0.26 -8.09
CA VAL A 548 7.28 1.02 -8.88
C VAL A 548 6.21 0.28 -9.75
N GLY A 549 6.00 -1.03 -9.61
CA GLY A 549 4.75 -1.77 -9.91
C GLY A 549 3.92 -2.03 -8.62
N GLU A 550 4.04 -1.08 -7.68
CA GLU A 550 3.96 -1.19 -6.21
C GLU A 550 2.62 -1.59 -5.60
N PHE A 551 1.60 -1.90 -6.41
CA PHE A 551 0.33 -2.41 -5.92
C PHE A 551 0.18 -3.90 -6.09
N TRP A 552 0.75 -4.50 -7.14
CA TRP A 552 0.50 -5.90 -7.48
C TRP A 552 1.66 -6.79 -7.04
N ASN A 553 1.38 -7.75 -6.18
CA ASN A 553 2.35 -8.80 -5.89
C ASN A 553 2.55 -9.68 -7.14
N PRO A 554 3.73 -10.33 -7.29
CA PRO A 554 3.97 -11.26 -8.37
C PRO A 554 2.82 -12.25 -8.52
N MET A 555 2.26 -12.30 -9.74
CA MET A 555 1.19 -13.24 -10.06
C MET A 555 1.68 -14.67 -9.92
N ARG A 556 0.80 -15.54 -9.42
CA ARG A 556 1.05 -16.99 -9.34
C ARG A 556 0.18 -17.69 -10.35
N ILE A 557 0.81 -18.40 -11.28
CA ILE A 557 0.11 -19.20 -12.29
C ILE A 557 0.69 -20.60 -12.23
N GLU A 558 -0.17 -21.60 -12.12
CA GLU A 558 0.22 -23.00 -12.34
C GLU A 558 -0.71 -23.63 -13.35
N ALA A 559 -0.14 -24.40 -14.27
CA ALA A 559 -0.84 -25.05 -15.36
C ALA A 559 -0.42 -26.52 -15.47
N LYS A 560 -1.38 -27.38 -15.83
CA LYS A 560 -1.16 -28.80 -16.15
C LYS A 560 -1.83 -29.13 -17.47
N SER A 561 -1.29 -30.13 -18.16
CA SER A 561 -1.91 -30.64 -19.39
C SER A 561 -3.29 -31.26 -19.05
N ALA A 562 -4.26 -31.01 -19.92
CA ALA A 562 -5.58 -31.63 -19.87
C ALA A 562 -5.66 -32.90 -20.75
N ASP A 563 -4.54 -33.35 -21.36
CA ASP A 563 -4.52 -34.46 -22.32
C ASP A 563 -5.06 -35.76 -21.73
N TYR A 564 -4.73 -36.06 -20.46
CA TYR A 564 -5.23 -37.26 -19.79
C TYR A 564 -6.77 -37.31 -19.81
N VAL A 565 -7.41 -36.19 -19.50
CA VAL A 565 -8.88 -36.10 -19.40
C VAL A 565 -9.52 -35.98 -20.78
N ALA A 566 -8.86 -35.32 -21.74
CA ALA A 566 -9.28 -35.30 -23.14
C ALA A 566 -9.27 -36.70 -23.76
N ASN A 567 -8.18 -37.46 -23.56
CA ASN A 567 -8.04 -38.84 -24.04
C ASN A 567 -9.11 -39.76 -23.45
N MET A 568 -9.53 -39.54 -22.20
CA MET A 568 -10.62 -40.31 -21.59
C MET A 568 -11.93 -40.18 -22.36
N LEU A 569 -12.23 -39.02 -22.96
CA LEU A 569 -13.47 -38.83 -23.72
C LEU A 569 -13.49 -39.65 -25.02
N GLN A 570 -12.36 -40.20 -25.48
CA GLN A 570 -12.27 -41.01 -26.71
C GLN A 570 -12.80 -40.28 -27.96
N ILE A 571 -12.82 -38.94 -27.94
CA ILE A 571 -13.22 -38.13 -29.09
C ILE A 571 -11.99 -38.01 -30.02
N PRO A 572 -12.09 -38.42 -31.29
CA PRO A 572 -10.99 -38.28 -32.24
C PRO A 572 -10.50 -36.84 -32.30
N ASP A 573 -9.17 -36.68 -32.37
CA ASP A 573 -8.47 -35.40 -32.52
C ASP A 573 -8.69 -34.37 -31.39
N LEU A 574 -9.44 -34.71 -30.32
CA LEU A 574 -9.61 -33.86 -29.15
C LEU A 574 -8.39 -33.95 -28.23
N THR A 575 -7.51 -32.95 -28.33
CA THR A 575 -6.36 -32.78 -27.42
C THR A 575 -6.75 -32.05 -26.13
N GLY A 576 -5.87 -32.10 -25.12
CA GLY A 576 -6.02 -31.28 -23.91
C GLY A 576 -6.06 -29.78 -24.19
N ASP A 577 -5.31 -29.33 -25.19
CA ASP A 577 -5.34 -27.95 -25.69
C ASP A 577 -6.74 -27.55 -26.18
N LEU A 578 -7.33 -28.37 -27.05
CA LEU A 578 -8.66 -28.14 -27.60
C LEU A 578 -9.75 -28.22 -26.53
N LEU A 579 -9.62 -29.18 -25.59
CA LEU A 579 -10.52 -29.30 -24.46
C LEU A 579 -10.47 -28.04 -23.57
N PHE A 580 -9.28 -27.52 -23.27
CA PHE A 580 -9.14 -26.32 -22.45
C PHE A 580 -9.70 -25.07 -23.15
N LYS A 581 -9.42 -24.89 -24.45
CA LYS A 581 -10.04 -23.82 -25.27
C LYS A 581 -11.56 -23.93 -25.27
N TYR A 582 -12.11 -25.14 -25.39
CA TYR A 582 -13.55 -25.38 -25.40
C TYR A 582 -14.18 -24.96 -24.07
N VAL A 583 -13.58 -25.35 -22.94
CA VAL A 583 -14.03 -24.95 -21.60
C VAL A 583 -14.07 -23.43 -21.44
N LEU A 584 -13.01 -22.73 -21.87
CA LEU A 584 -12.97 -21.26 -21.82
C LEU A 584 -14.01 -20.61 -22.75
N SER A 585 -14.26 -21.19 -23.93
CA SER A 585 -15.27 -20.72 -24.88
C SER A 585 -16.70 -20.84 -24.33
N CYS A 586 -17.01 -21.95 -23.65
CA CYS A 586 -18.31 -22.17 -23.02
C CYS A 586 -18.54 -21.34 -21.76
N LEU A 587 -17.53 -21.23 -20.89
CA LEU A 587 -17.69 -20.62 -19.56
C LEU A 587 -17.32 -19.13 -19.51
N GLN A 588 -16.55 -18.64 -20.48
CA GLN A 588 -16.09 -17.25 -20.62
C GLN A 588 -15.68 -16.61 -19.29
N PRO A 589 -14.71 -17.23 -18.58
CA PRO A 589 -14.46 -16.87 -17.21
C PRO A 589 -13.73 -15.53 -17.10
N THR A 590 -14.12 -14.71 -16.13
CA THR A 590 -13.48 -13.42 -15.85
C THR A 590 -13.26 -13.21 -14.37
N ILE A 591 -12.18 -12.52 -14.00
CA ILE A 591 -11.94 -12.05 -12.63
C ILE A 591 -12.55 -10.66 -12.46
N GLN A 592 -13.41 -10.51 -11.46
CA GLN A 592 -14.06 -9.23 -11.13
C GLN A 592 -13.06 -8.22 -10.53
N ASP A 593 -13.46 -6.96 -10.45
CA ASP A 593 -12.72 -5.90 -9.73
C ASP A 593 -11.28 -5.69 -10.22
N ASN A 594 -11.08 -5.68 -11.55
CA ASN A 594 -9.78 -5.48 -12.18
C ASN A 594 -8.71 -6.54 -11.82
N GLY A 595 -9.08 -7.68 -11.22
CA GLY A 595 -8.14 -8.76 -10.89
C GLY A 595 -7.46 -9.40 -12.11
N GLU A 596 -7.98 -9.18 -13.31
CA GLU A 596 -7.38 -9.62 -14.58
C GLU A 596 -6.31 -8.67 -15.15
N THR A 597 -6.23 -7.44 -14.65
CA THR A 597 -5.33 -6.42 -15.18
C THR A 597 -3.87 -6.87 -15.20
N PRO A 598 -3.31 -7.46 -14.12
CA PRO A 598 -1.92 -7.92 -14.13
C PRO A 598 -1.67 -8.99 -15.19
N LEU A 599 -2.62 -9.91 -15.36
CA LEU A 599 -2.53 -10.98 -16.34
C LEU A 599 -2.53 -10.40 -17.76
N LYS A 600 -3.37 -9.39 -18.01
CA LYS A 600 -3.44 -8.68 -19.30
C LYS A 600 -2.13 -7.96 -19.62
N HIS A 601 -1.54 -7.25 -18.65
CA HIS A 601 -0.25 -6.58 -18.86
C HIS A 601 0.86 -7.59 -19.16
N TRP A 602 0.96 -8.66 -18.37
CA TRP A 602 1.95 -9.70 -18.59
C TRP A 602 1.83 -10.36 -19.98
N VAL A 603 0.61 -10.71 -20.40
CA VAL A 603 0.37 -11.25 -21.75
C VAL A 603 0.74 -10.23 -22.83
N ASN A 604 0.43 -8.94 -22.65
CA ASN A 604 0.82 -7.91 -23.59
C ASN A 604 2.34 -7.73 -23.68
N GLU A 605 3.06 -7.84 -22.56
CA GLU A 605 4.53 -7.83 -22.57
C GLU A 605 5.09 -9.02 -23.35
N LEU A 606 4.58 -10.23 -23.12
CA LEU A 606 5.00 -11.41 -23.87
C LEU A 606 4.75 -11.26 -25.38
N LYS A 607 3.60 -10.68 -25.76
CA LYS A 607 3.31 -10.34 -27.17
C LYS A 607 4.30 -9.33 -27.73
N SER A 608 4.63 -8.28 -26.96
CA SER A 608 5.58 -7.25 -27.39
C SER A 608 7.00 -7.77 -27.58
N LYS A 609 7.39 -8.79 -26.81
CA LYS A 609 8.67 -9.49 -26.91
C LYS A 609 8.69 -10.56 -28.01
N GLY A 610 7.55 -10.85 -28.63
CA GLY A 610 7.39 -11.91 -29.62
C GLY A 610 7.43 -13.33 -29.03
N GLU A 611 7.29 -13.47 -27.71
CA GLU A 611 7.30 -14.77 -27.02
C GLU A 611 5.99 -15.55 -27.21
N ILE A 612 4.89 -14.83 -27.43
CA ILE A 612 3.59 -15.41 -27.81
C ILE A 612 3.02 -14.70 -29.04
N PRO A 613 2.26 -15.40 -29.89
CA PRO A 613 1.70 -14.81 -31.11
C PRO A 613 0.63 -13.76 -30.81
N ILE A 614 0.60 -12.70 -31.62
CA ILE A 614 -0.41 -11.64 -31.55
C ILE A 614 -1.76 -12.15 -32.09
N GLU A 615 -1.70 -12.95 -33.16
CA GLU A 615 -2.83 -13.58 -33.84
C GLU A 615 -2.60 -15.10 -33.96
N PRO A 616 -3.64 -15.95 -33.89
CA PRO A 616 -5.04 -15.59 -33.67
C PRO A 616 -5.30 -15.11 -32.23
N LYS A 617 -6.27 -14.20 -32.06
CA LYS A 617 -6.75 -13.80 -30.73
C LYS A 617 -7.33 -15.00 -29.97
N GLN A 618 -6.82 -15.24 -28.77
CA GLN A 618 -7.27 -16.28 -27.85
C GLN A 618 -7.70 -15.68 -26.50
N HIS A 619 -8.33 -16.50 -25.66
CA HIS A 619 -8.71 -16.11 -24.30
C HIS A 619 -7.46 -15.78 -23.46
N LEU A 620 -7.56 -14.78 -22.57
CA LEU A 620 -6.41 -14.33 -21.77
C LEU A 620 -5.80 -15.48 -20.94
N TRP A 621 -6.66 -16.31 -20.33
CA TRP A 621 -6.23 -17.47 -19.53
C TRP A 621 -5.61 -18.57 -20.39
N TYR A 622 -5.94 -18.65 -21.68
CA TYR A 622 -5.32 -19.62 -22.61
C TYR A 622 -3.87 -19.25 -22.90
N TYR A 623 -3.58 -17.97 -23.19
CA TYR A 623 -2.19 -17.52 -23.38
C TYR A 623 -1.33 -17.84 -22.16
N ALA A 624 -1.87 -17.59 -20.96
CA ALA A 624 -1.18 -17.88 -19.71
C ALA A 624 -0.94 -19.38 -19.49
N TRP A 625 -1.98 -20.20 -19.66
CA TRP A 625 -1.90 -21.64 -19.52
C TRP A 625 -0.88 -22.25 -20.50
N ASN A 626 -0.98 -21.88 -21.79
CA ASN A 626 -0.12 -22.42 -22.84
C ASN A 626 1.35 -21.99 -22.68
N TYR A 627 1.60 -20.73 -22.29
CA TYR A 627 2.96 -20.24 -22.04
C TYR A 627 3.62 -20.98 -20.87
N ILE A 628 2.91 -21.13 -19.74
CA ILE A 628 3.43 -21.84 -18.56
C ILE A 628 3.69 -23.33 -18.85
N LEU A 629 2.85 -23.96 -19.66
CA LEU A 629 3.05 -25.37 -20.05
C LEU A 629 4.26 -25.61 -20.94
N ASN A 630 4.52 -24.70 -21.89
CA ASN A 630 5.56 -24.92 -22.90
C ASN A 630 6.94 -24.40 -22.48
N ASP A 631 7.01 -23.31 -21.71
CA ASP A 631 8.28 -22.61 -21.46
C ASP A 631 8.93 -22.94 -20.10
N GLY A 632 8.22 -23.66 -19.21
CA GLY A 632 8.76 -24.30 -18.00
C GLY A 632 9.40 -23.38 -16.95
N LYS A 633 9.46 -22.06 -17.15
CA LYS A 633 10.10 -21.11 -16.23
C LYS A 633 9.10 -20.50 -15.26
N PHE A 634 9.32 -20.80 -13.98
CA PHE A 634 8.70 -20.11 -12.86
C PHE A 634 9.00 -18.61 -12.88
N ILE A 635 7.97 -17.79 -12.68
CA ILE A 635 8.12 -16.44 -12.12
C ILE A 635 7.87 -16.58 -10.61
N SER A 636 8.97 -16.58 -9.83
CA SER A 636 8.94 -16.62 -8.37
C SER A 636 8.66 -15.24 -7.79
#